data_AF-G5CVZ9-F1
#
_entry.id   AF-G5CVZ9-F1
#
_cell.length_a   1.000
_cell.length_b   1.000
_cell.length_c   1.000
_cell.angle_alpha   90.00
_cell.angle_beta   90.00
_cell.angle_gamma   90.00
#
_symmetry.space_group_name_H-M   'P 1'
#
loop_
_entity.id
_entity.type
_entity.pdbx_description
1 polymer ?
#
loop_
_entity_poly.entity_id
_entity_poly.type
_entity_poly.pdbx_seq_one_letter_code
_entity_poly.pdbx_strand_id
1 'polypeptide(L)'
;NQNFSAGNNENSMEAHIGMNGEANLDFLNIPLTIPEMTLPYTTLTTPQLKDFSLWERTGLKEFLKTTKQSFDLSVNAQYKKNKDRHSIPIPLDVFYEFISQNIKSFNKHFEKGRDNALDFLTKSYNVLHVPRSLRKLSFPDFKLPRTSNIFIPAMGNITYDFSFKSSIVTLNTNAGLYNQSDIVAHFLSSSSSFIYALQYKLEGSSSLTRKRGLKLATALSLSNKFVEGSHDSTISLTKRNMEASVTTTAKVQIPILRMNFKQELNGNTKSKPTVSSAIELKYDFNCPKLYSTAKGAIGHKLSLEGLTSYFSIESSTKGDVKGSVLSQEYSGNVASEVNTYLNSKGTRSSVKLQGASKVDGIWNFEVKESFAGEATLRRIYTIWEHNTKNLLQLKSIFSTSGEHTSKATLELSPWKMSALVQVHASQPNSFLDIPYFSQEVVLNANTGNQKVSWKSEVQFHSGSLQNNVQLSSDQEEARLDISGSLEGHLSSLKEIILPVYDKSLWDILKLDVTTSIGRRQYLHASTALVYTKNPKGYYFSVPVQELGNEFIIPGVKLNDPNSVLVTPTFQVPFTNLQVPSYTLDFSEISISKKLSTLSFDLNMPILPKVKFPKVDVLTKYYEPEDSSVPFFEITVPESQLIMSQFTLPKSISIGSAVLDLNKVANKIADFDLPTITVPEQTIEIPSIKLSVPAGIFIPSFGSLTAHFGVASPLYNTTWSAGLK
;
A
#
# COMPACT_ATOMS: atom_id res chain seq x y z
N ASN A 1 -8.11 -14.96 61.30
CA ASN A 1 -7.28 -16.18 61.48
C ASN A 1 -6.51 -16.48 60.20
N GLN A 2 -5.37 -17.15 60.29
CA GLN A 2 -4.58 -17.55 59.13
C GLN A 2 -4.09 -19.00 59.27
N ASN A 3 -4.07 -19.74 58.17
CA ASN A 3 -3.62 -21.11 58.07
C ASN A 3 -2.76 -21.27 56.81
N PHE A 4 -1.59 -21.86 56.96
CA PHE A 4 -0.66 -22.14 55.87
C PHE A 4 -0.22 -23.59 55.96
N SER A 5 -0.30 -24.33 54.85
CA SER A 5 0.25 -25.66 54.75
C SER A 5 0.98 -25.85 53.42
N ALA A 6 2.05 -26.62 53.45
CA ALA A 6 2.80 -27.03 52.27
C ALA A 6 3.16 -28.51 52.39
N GLY A 7 2.96 -29.26 51.33
CA GLY A 7 3.19 -30.70 51.26
C GLY A 7 3.98 -31.08 50.02
N ASN A 8 4.87 -32.07 50.14
CA ASN A 8 5.63 -32.62 49.03
C ASN A 8 5.76 -34.14 49.21
N ASN A 9 5.24 -34.90 48.26
CA ASN A 9 5.32 -36.37 48.25
C ASN A 9 5.77 -36.88 46.86
N GLU A 10 5.84 -38.19 46.64
CA GLU A 10 6.31 -38.76 45.37
C GLU A 10 5.44 -38.40 44.15
N ASN A 11 4.16 -38.11 44.36
CA ASN A 11 3.18 -37.89 43.28
C ASN A 11 2.81 -36.39 43.10
N SER A 12 2.85 -35.56 44.16
CA SER A 12 2.44 -34.16 44.12
C SER A 12 3.25 -33.24 45.05
N MET A 13 3.24 -31.95 44.74
CA MET A 13 3.59 -30.84 45.63
C MET A 13 2.36 -29.95 45.76
N GLU A 14 2.01 -29.54 46.98
CA GLU A 14 0.79 -28.79 47.31
C GLU A 14 1.12 -27.65 48.26
N ALA A 15 0.45 -26.51 48.09
CA ALA A 15 0.52 -25.37 49.00
C ALA A 15 -0.88 -24.78 49.18
N HIS A 16 -1.28 -24.58 50.43
CA HIS A 16 -2.58 -24.02 50.80
C HIS A 16 -2.41 -22.83 51.73
N ILE A 17 -3.12 -21.75 51.45
CA ILE A 17 -3.18 -20.54 52.27
C ILE A 17 -4.66 -20.23 52.50
N GLY A 18 -5.07 -20.15 53.76
CA GLY A 18 -6.39 -19.72 54.17
C GLY A 18 -6.28 -18.53 55.13
N MET A 19 -6.97 -17.43 54.87
CA MET A 19 -7.01 -16.29 55.78
C MET A 19 -8.43 -15.75 55.87
N ASN A 20 -8.89 -15.45 57.07
CA ASN A 20 -10.16 -14.77 57.28
C ASN A 20 -10.00 -13.63 58.29
N GLY A 21 -10.85 -12.61 58.16
CA GLY A 21 -10.85 -11.48 59.06
C GLY A 21 -12.21 -10.84 59.13
N GLU A 22 -12.54 -10.33 60.31
CA GLU A 22 -13.76 -9.58 60.58
C GLU A 22 -13.35 -8.24 61.20
N ALA A 23 -13.97 -7.16 60.75
CA ALA A 23 -13.77 -5.83 61.27
C ALA A 23 -15.13 -5.16 61.48
N ASN A 24 -15.32 -4.58 62.66
CA ASN A 24 -16.50 -3.77 62.95
C ASN A 24 -16.13 -2.29 62.88
N LEU A 25 -16.69 -1.58 61.90
CA LEU A 25 -16.52 -0.15 61.67
C LEU A 25 -17.68 0.70 62.22
N ASP A 26 -18.46 0.16 63.18
CA ASP A 26 -19.59 0.88 63.80
C ASP A 26 -19.20 2.24 64.38
N PHE A 27 -17.93 2.45 64.75
CA PHE A 27 -17.43 3.74 65.21
C PHE A 27 -17.59 4.86 64.16
N LEU A 28 -17.69 4.54 62.86
CA LEU A 28 -17.93 5.51 61.79
C LEU A 28 -19.35 6.11 61.83
N ASN A 29 -20.27 5.46 62.56
CA ASN A 29 -21.60 6.01 62.84
C ASN A 29 -21.60 7.00 64.01
N ILE A 30 -20.50 7.10 64.77
CA ILE A 30 -20.43 8.03 65.90
C ILE A 30 -20.38 9.46 65.35
N PRO A 31 -21.35 10.32 65.69
CA PRO A 31 -21.39 11.69 65.19
C PRO A 31 -20.21 12.50 65.72
N LEU A 32 -19.43 13.10 64.80
CA LEU A 32 -18.33 13.99 65.12
C LEU A 32 -18.82 15.43 65.23
N THR A 33 -18.42 16.11 66.30
CA THR A 33 -18.60 17.56 66.44
C THR A 33 -17.23 18.22 66.54
N ILE A 34 -16.88 18.98 65.50
CA ILE A 34 -15.67 19.80 65.44
C ILE A 34 -16.10 21.26 65.64
N PRO A 35 -15.68 21.92 66.73
CA PRO A 35 -16.00 23.33 66.95
C PRO A 35 -15.35 24.21 65.87
N GLU A 36 -15.82 25.44 65.74
CA GLU A 36 -15.12 26.43 64.91
C GLU A 36 -13.73 26.71 65.52
N MET A 37 -12.69 26.68 64.70
CA MET A 37 -11.30 26.83 65.15
C MET A 37 -10.52 27.70 64.17
N THR A 38 -9.71 28.62 64.69
CA THR A 38 -8.79 29.41 63.89
C THR A 38 -7.49 28.62 63.72
N LEU A 39 -7.11 28.32 62.47
CA LEU A 39 -5.92 27.53 62.17
C LEU A 39 -4.65 28.32 62.56
N PRO A 40 -3.72 27.75 63.37
CA PRO A 40 -2.49 28.43 63.78
C PRO A 40 -1.70 28.94 62.57
N TYR A 41 -1.19 30.18 62.66
CA TYR A 41 -0.41 30.85 61.61
C TYR A 41 -1.17 31.18 60.31
N THR A 42 -2.51 31.13 60.31
CA THR A 42 -3.36 31.60 59.21
C THR A 42 -4.53 32.44 59.72
N THR A 43 -5.16 33.25 58.88
CA THR A 43 -6.42 33.96 59.20
C THR A 43 -7.67 33.13 58.87
N LEU A 44 -7.50 31.84 58.58
CA LEU A 44 -8.60 30.96 58.17
C LEU A 44 -9.24 30.31 59.40
N THR A 45 -10.54 30.54 59.55
CA THR A 45 -11.39 29.88 60.55
C THR A 45 -12.13 28.73 59.90
N THR A 46 -11.99 27.51 60.44
CA THR A 46 -12.72 26.34 59.95
C THR A 46 -14.16 26.39 60.47
N PRO A 47 -15.19 26.19 59.64
CA PRO A 47 -16.58 26.26 60.06
C PRO A 47 -16.92 25.15 61.09
N GLN A 48 -17.84 25.46 62.01
CA GLN A 48 -18.35 24.49 62.98
C GLN A 48 -19.05 23.33 62.26
N LEU A 49 -18.64 22.11 62.60
CA LEU A 49 -19.18 20.86 62.06
C LEU A 49 -19.84 20.12 63.22
N LYS A 50 -21.17 19.99 63.23
CA LYS A 50 -21.92 19.39 64.34
C LYS A 50 -22.64 18.12 63.89
N ASP A 51 -22.61 17.10 64.74
CA ASP A 51 -23.31 15.82 64.56
C ASP A 51 -23.03 15.12 63.22
N PHE A 52 -21.77 15.17 62.75
CA PHE A 52 -21.37 14.64 61.45
C PHE A 52 -20.99 13.17 61.52
N SER A 53 -21.86 12.30 61.02
CA SER A 53 -21.54 10.87 60.83
C SER A 53 -20.69 10.67 59.58
N LEU A 54 -19.47 10.16 59.75
CA LEU A 54 -18.60 9.81 58.63
C LEU A 54 -19.28 8.77 57.73
N TRP A 55 -19.96 7.77 58.31
CA TRP A 55 -20.64 6.72 57.57
C TRP A 55 -21.73 7.24 56.62
N GLU A 56 -22.61 8.13 57.11
CA GLU A 56 -23.74 8.67 56.34
C GLU A 56 -23.31 9.78 55.38
N ARG A 57 -22.36 10.63 55.78
CA ARG A 57 -22.06 11.88 55.05
C ARG A 57 -20.91 11.79 54.05
N THR A 58 -20.03 10.79 54.16
CA THR A 58 -18.87 10.65 53.25
C THR A 58 -19.11 9.70 52.08
N GLY A 59 -20.29 9.10 51.97
CA GLY A 59 -20.61 8.07 50.97
C GLY A 59 -20.09 6.67 51.31
N LEU A 60 -19.44 6.47 52.47
CA LEU A 60 -18.98 5.16 52.93
C LEU A 60 -20.12 4.15 53.07
N LYS A 61 -21.31 4.58 53.49
CA LYS A 61 -22.50 3.71 53.52
C LYS A 61 -22.90 3.16 52.15
N GLU A 62 -22.84 4.00 51.12
CA GLU A 62 -23.13 3.60 49.74
C GLU A 62 -22.08 2.59 49.23
N PHE A 63 -20.81 2.82 49.59
CA PHE A 63 -19.66 2.04 49.13
C PHE A 63 -19.46 0.71 49.88
N LEU A 64 -19.52 0.70 51.20
CA LEU A 64 -19.24 -0.47 52.05
C LEU A 64 -20.50 -1.27 52.43
N LYS A 65 -21.70 -0.70 52.24
CA LYS A 65 -23.05 -1.22 52.55
C LYS A 65 -23.34 -1.57 54.01
N THR A 66 -22.37 -2.05 54.76
CA THR A 66 -22.49 -2.47 56.16
C THR A 66 -21.24 -2.07 56.94
N THR A 67 -21.36 -1.68 58.19
CA THR A 67 -20.21 -1.41 59.07
C THR A 67 -19.49 -2.67 59.51
N LYS A 68 -20.18 -3.83 59.47
CA LYS A 68 -19.58 -5.15 59.70
C LYS A 68 -18.96 -5.64 58.40
N GLN A 69 -17.64 -5.52 58.31
CA GLN A 69 -16.85 -5.99 57.18
C GLN A 69 -16.26 -7.36 57.49
N SER A 70 -16.26 -8.25 56.50
CA SER A 70 -15.56 -9.52 56.60
C SER A 70 -14.90 -9.88 55.28
N PHE A 71 -13.83 -10.66 55.37
CA PHE A 71 -13.21 -11.28 54.22
C PHE A 71 -12.78 -12.72 54.51
N ASP A 72 -12.77 -13.52 53.45
CA ASP A 72 -12.29 -14.89 53.40
C ASP A 72 -11.39 -15.03 52.15
N LEU A 73 -10.18 -15.54 52.33
CA LEU A 73 -9.18 -15.76 51.30
C LEU A 73 -8.77 -17.24 51.35
N SER A 74 -8.84 -17.90 50.21
CA SER A 74 -8.33 -19.25 50.00
C SER A 74 -7.45 -19.29 48.76
N VAL A 75 -6.24 -19.83 48.89
CA VAL A 75 -5.30 -20.05 47.79
C VAL A 75 -4.83 -21.50 47.87
N ASN A 76 -5.00 -22.26 46.80
CA ASN A 76 -4.55 -23.63 46.68
C ASN A 76 -3.72 -23.77 45.40
N ALA A 77 -2.47 -24.19 45.52
CA ALA A 77 -1.60 -24.49 44.40
C ALA A 77 -1.18 -25.96 44.46
N GLN A 78 -1.29 -26.69 43.36
CA GLN A 78 -0.89 -28.10 43.28
C GLN A 78 -0.09 -28.35 42.01
N TYR A 79 1.03 -29.05 42.16
CA TYR A 79 1.83 -29.59 41.08
C TYR A 79 1.85 -31.11 41.15
N LYS A 80 1.21 -31.79 40.20
CA LYS A 80 1.24 -33.24 40.05
C LYS A 80 2.44 -33.63 39.21
N LYS A 81 3.40 -34.32 39.82
CA LYS A 81 4.68 -34.70 39.18
C LYS A 81 4.44 -35.65 38.01
N ASN A 82 5.18 -35.47 36.92
CA ASN A 82 5.22 -36.44 35.83
C ASN A 82 6.25 -37.53 36.15
N LYS A 83 5.90 -38.80 35.91
CA LYS A 83 6.80 -39.94 36.11
C LYS A 83 7.69 -40.20 34.88
N ASP A 84 7.33 -39.65 33.72
CA ASP A 84 8.13 -39.71 32.50
C ASP A 84 9.37 -38.82 32.61
N ARG A 85 10.50 -39.28 32.07
CA ARG A 85 11.80 -38.61 32.16
C ARG A 85 12.40 -38.40 30.77
N HIS A 86 12.88 -37.20 30.50
CA HIS A 86 13.72 -36.92 29.34
C HIS A 86 15.19 -37.14 29.71
N SER A 87 15.88 -37.95 28.92
CA SER A 87 17.31 -38.20 29.08
C SER A 87 18.10 -37.18 28.29
N ILE A 88 18.85 -36.32 28.97
CA ILE A 88 19.88 -35.50 28.32
C ILE A 88 21.21 -36.25 28.45
N PRO A 89 21.80 -36.72 27.33
CA PRO A 89 23.14 -37.27 27.36
C PRO A 89 24.12 -36.15 27.66
N ILE A 90 24.87 -36.24 28.77
CA ILE A 90 26.02 -35.35 28.98
C ILE A 90 27.20 -35.95 28.20
N PRO A 91 27.84 -35.20 27.29
CA PRO A 91 29.10 -35.61 26.69
C PRO A 91 30.22 -35.47 27.74
N LEU A 92 30.28 -36.40 28.68
CA LEU A 92 31.30 -36.47 29.74
C LEU A 92 32.71 -36.66 29.16
N ASP A 93 32.82 -37.11 27.93
CA ASP A 93 34.03 -37.25 27.14
C ASP A 93 34.77 -35.91 26.99
N VAL A 94 34.08 -34.82 26.64
CA VAL A 94 34.68 -33.48 26.51
C VAL A 94 35.06 -32.91 27.88
N PHE A 95 34.19 -33.12 28.89
CA PHE A 95 34.45 -32.67 30.26
C PHE A 95 35.61 -33.45 30.92
N TYR A 96 35.73 -34.75 30.63
CA TYR A 96 36.83 -35.61 31.06
C TYR A 96 38.14 -35.21 30.39
N GLU A 97 38.13 -34.91 29.08
CA GLU A 97 39.32 -34.44 28.38
C GLU A 97 39.85 -33.14 29.02
N PHE A 98 38.95 -32.19 29.31
CA PHE A 98 39.27 -30.95 30.01
C PHE A 98 39.82 -31.17 31.44
N ILE A 99 39.16 -31.98 32.27
CA ILE A 99 39.61 -32.28 33.64
C ILE A 99 40.95 -33.05 33.64
N SER A 100 41.10 -34.04 32.75
CA SER A 100 42.33 -34.87 32.68
C SER A 100 43.57 -34.06 32.25
N GLN A 101 43.41 -33.11 31.33
CA GLN A 101 44.50 -32.20 30.95
C GLN A 101 44.91 -31.29 32.13
N ASN A 102 43.93 -30.75 32.86
CA ASN A 102 44.18 -29.89 34.01
C ASN A 102 44.81 -30.66 35.19
N ILE A 103 44.38 -31.89 35.46
CA ILE A 103 44.97 -32.75 36.51
C ILE A 103 46.41 -33.13 36.18
N LYS A 104 46.76 -33.42 34.92
CA LYS A 104 48.15 -33.67 34.52
C LYS A 104 49.04 -32.43 34.77
N SER A 105 48.54 -31.24 34.43
CA SER A 105 49.25 -29.98 34.67
C SER A 105 49.42 -29.70 36.16
N PHE A 106 48.37 -29.93 36.96
CA PHE A 106 48.40 -29.77 38.41
C PHE A 106 49.33 -30.77 39.10
N ASN A 107 49.30 -32.05 38.71
CA ASN A 107 50.18 -33.08 39.26
C ASN A 107 51.66 -32.75 38.99
N LYS A 108 51.97 -32.21 37.80
CA LYS A 108 53.33 -31.71 37.49
C LYS A 108 53.76 -30.55 38.41
N HIS A 109 52.84 -29.64 38.75
CA HIS A 109 53.13 -28.54 39.68
C HIS A 109 53.26 -29.03 41.13
N PHE A 110 52.44 -29.99 41.54
CA PHE A 110 52.53 -30.63 42.85
C PHE A 110 53.85 -31.38 43.02
N GLU A 111 54.25 -32.20 42.03
CA GLU A 111 55.54 -32.91 42.04
C GLU A 111 56.71 -31.92 42.09
N LYS A 112 56.66 -30.83 41.30
CA LYS A 112 57.67 -29.77 41.34
C LYS A 112 57.73 -29.05 42.69
N GLY A 113 56.59 -28.74 43.28
CA GLY A 113 56.49 -28.11 44.59
C GLY A 113 57.02 -29.00 45.72
N ARG A 114 56.66 -30.30 45.68
CA ARG A 114 57.17 -31.34 46.58
C ARG A 114 58.68 -31.48 46.47
N ASP A 115 59.21 -31.61 45.24
CA ASP A 115 60.64 -31.82 45.03
C ASP A 115 61.45 -30.59 45.46
N ASN A 116 60.94 -29.38 45.21
CA ASN A 116 61.56 -28.14 45.70
C ASN A 116 61.53 -28.04 47.24
N ALA A 117 60.42 -28.41 47.88
CA ALA A 117 60.32 -28.40 49.34
C ALA A 117 61.24 -29.45 49.99
N LEU A 118 61.35 -30.64 49.39
CA LEU A 118 62.28 -31.68 49.85
C LEU A 118 63.74 -31.29 49.63
N ASP A 119 64.08 -30.64 48.50
CA ASP A 119 65.42 -30.12 48.23
C ASP A 119 65.80 -28.98 49.19
N PHE A 120 64.86 -28.08 49.49
CA PHE A 120 65.00 -27.04 50.50
C PHE A 120 65.26 -27.62 51.90
N LEU A 121 64.48 -28.61 52.32
CA LEU A 121 64.67 -29.28 53.62
C LEU A 121 66.02 -30.01 53.70
N THR A 122 66.45 -30.62 52.59
CA THR A 122 67.75 -31.31 52.50
C THR A 122 68.93 -30.31 52.58
N LYS A 123 68.81 -29.14 51.94
CA LYS A 123 69.84 -28.09 51.96
C LYS A 123 69.89 -27.29 53.26
N SER A 124 68.76 -27.13 53.94
CA SER A 124 68.66 -26.31 55.16
C SER A 124 69.20 -27.02 56.40
N TYR A 125 69.18 -28.36 56.41
CA TYR A 125 69.74 -29.18 57.47
C TYR A 125 70.65 -30.26 56.85
N ASN A 126 71.97 -30.06 56.88
CA ASN A 126 72.98 -30.99 56.32
C ASN A 126 73.00 -32.41 56.94
N VAL A 127 72.04 -32.78 57.80
CA VAL A 127 71.98 -34.04 58.54
C VAL A 127 70.67 -34.82 58.30
N LEU A 128 69.69 -34.26 57.58
CA LEU A 128 68.37 -34.89 57.40
C LEU A 128 68.34 -35.84 56.19
N HIS A 129 68.37 -37.16 56.45
CA HIS A 129 68.16 -38.20 55.44
C HIS A 129 66.68 -38.31 55.07
N VAL A 130 66.27 -37.69 53.95
CA VAL A 130 64.91 -37.80 53.42
C VAL A 130 64.69 -39.18 52.77
N PRO A 131 63.70 -39.99 53.21
CA PRO A 131 63.42 -41.30 52.62
C PRO A 131 63.02 -41.22 51.13
N ARG A 132 63.59 -42.10 50.29
CA ARG A 132 63.31 -42.13 48.83
C ARG A 132 61.83 -42.39 48.47
N SER A 133 61.04 -42.93 49.38
CA SER A 133 59.60 -43.17 49.19
C SER A 133 58.78 -41.88 49.04
N LEU A 134 59.17 -40.79 49.69
CA LEU A 134 58.46 -39.51 49.60
C LEU A 134 58.59 -38.86 48.21
N ARG A 135 59.66 -39.15 47.48
CA ARG A 135 59.83 -38.72 46.07
C ARG A 135 58.95 -39.51 45.08
N LYS A 136 58.29 -40.59 45.52
CA LYS A 136 57.37 -41.41 44.70
C LYS A 136 55.89 -41.10 44.93
N LEU A 137 55.55 -40.10 45.74
CA LEU A 137 54.16 -39.78 46.09
C LEU A 137 53.49 -38.98 44.96
N SER A 138 52.70 -39.63 44.11
CA SER A 138 51.87 -38.98 43.07
C SER A 138 50.38 -39.04 43.44
N PHE A 139 49.57 -38.13 42.90
CA PHE A 139 48.11 -38.19 43.07
C PHE A 139 47.51 -39.46 42.41
N PRO A 140 46.48 -40.10 42.99
CA PRO A 140 45.83 -41.28 42.42
C PRO A 140 45.01 -40.95 41.14
N ASP A 141 44.98 -41.89 40.20
CA ASP A 141 44.18 -41.78 38.96
C ASP A 141 42.68 -41.90 39.25
N PHE A 142 41.91 -40.85 38.94
CA PHE A 142 40.45 -40.86 39.03
C PHE A 142 39.82 -41.50 37.79
N LYS A 143 39.06 -42.59 37.97
CA LYS A 143 38.18 -43.17 36.94
C LYS A 143 36.72 -42.88 37.30
N LEU A 144 36.04 -42.02 36.53
CA LEU A 144 34.58 -41.85 36.58
C LEU A 144 33.89 -42.76 35.54
N PRO A 145 32.65 -43.21 35.77
CA PRO A 145 31.89 -44.01 34.81
C PRO A 145 31.60 -43.21 33.52
N ARG A 146 31.67 -43.88 32.36
CA ARG A 146 31.71 -43.25 31.02
C ARG A 146 30.35 -42.77 30.47
N THR A 147 29.26 -42.93 31.19
CA THR A 147 27.94 -42.39 30.80
C THR A 147 27.11 -42.09 32.03
N SER A 148 26.68 -40.83 32.18
CA SER A 148 25.61 -40.46 33.10
C SER A 148 24.61 -39.59 32.36
N ASN A 149 23.37 -40.08 32.26
CA ASN A 149 22.26 -39.32 31.72
C ASN A 149 21.66 -38.48 32.86
N ILE A 150 21.48 -37.18 32.65
CA ILE A 150 20.61 -36.39 33.52
C ILE A 150 19.18 -36.64 33.05
N PHE A 151 18.35 -37.10 33.98
CA PHE A 151 16.93 -37.24 33.76
C PHE A 151 16.21 -35.96 34.20
N ILE A 152 15.73 -35.16 33.24
CA ILE A 152 14.81 -34.06 33.53
C ILE A 152 13.39 -34.64 33.51
N PRO A 153 12.63 -34.59 34.60
CA PRO A 153 11.23 -35.03 34.58
C PRO A 153 10.44 -34.21 33.57
N ALA A 154 9.60 -34.87 32.77
CA ALA A 154 8.66 -34.16 31.91
C ALA A 154 7.78 -33.24 32.79
N MET A 155 7.28 -32.13 32.23
CA MET A 155 6.44 -31.21 32.98
C MET A 155 5.20 -31.95 33.53
N GLY A 156 4.90 -31.77 34.81
CA GLY A 156 3.69 -32.28 35.45
C GLY A 156 2.44 -31.43 35.15
N ASN A 157 1.35 -31.71 35.85
CA ASN A 157 0.17 -30.83 35.82
C ASN A 157 0.29 -29.79 36.92
N ILE A 158 0.00 -28.53 36.62
CA ILE A 158 -0.08 -27.43 37.59
C ILE A 158 -1.54 -27.00 37.68
N THR A 159 -2.06 -26.85 38.89
CA THR A 159 -3.36 -26.21 39.16
C THR A 159 -3.18 -25.14 40.23
N TYR A 160 -3.94 -24.06 40.10
CA TYR A 160 -3.96 -22.93 41.00
C TYR A 160 -5.40 -22.46 41.15
N ASP A 161 -5.90 -22.46 42.38
CA ASP A 161 -7.22 -21.99 42.76
C ASP A 161 -7.07 -20.85 43.76
N PHE A 162 -7.67 -19.72 43.46
CA PHE A 162 -7.73 -18.55 44.32
C PHE A 162 -9.19 -18.15 44.49
N SER A 163 -9.61 -17.94 45.72
CA SER A 163 -10.92 -17.40 46.07
C SER A 163 -10.72 -16.31 47.11
N PHE A 164 -11.27 -15.12 46.86
CA PHE A 164 -11.32 -14.03 47.81
C PHE A 164 -12.76 -13.54 47.88
N LYS A 165 -13.39 -13.66 49.03
CA LYS A 165 -14.74 -13.21 49.30
C LYS A 165 -14.68 -12.08 50.30
N SER A 166 -15.29 -10.95 50.00
CA SER A 166 -15.45 -9.83 50.91
C SER A 166 -16.89 -9.32 50.89
N SER A 167 -17.22 -8.37 51.77
CA SER A 167 -18.51 -7.69 51.77
C SER A 167 -18.81 -6.91 50.48
N ILE A 168 -17.78 -6.58 49.68
CA ILE A 168 -17.91 -5.75 48.45
C ILE A 168 -17.79 -6.58 47.18
N VAL A 169 -16.85 -7.53 47.16
CA VAL A 169 -16.47 -8.29 45.97
C VAL A 169 -16.12 -9.73 46.33
N THR A 170 -16.54 -10.66 45.47
CA THR A 170 -16.07 -12.04 45.45
C THR A 170 -15.28 -12.27 44.17
N LEU A 171 -14.01 -12.61 44.29
CA LEU A 171 -13.07 -12.90 43.21
C LEU A 171 -12.72 -14.39 43.25
N ASN A 172 -12.92 -15.08 42.14
CA ASN A 172 -12.51 -16.48 41.98
C ASN A 172 -11.60 -16.59 40.77
N THR A 173 -10.43 -17.19 40.91
CA THR A 173 -9.49 -17.44 39.82
C THR A 173 -9.02 -18.88 39.87
N ASN A 174 -9.25 -19.63 38.80
CA ASN A 174 -8.75 -20.97 38.57
C ASN A 174 -7.79 -20.92 37.37
N ALA A 175 -6.62 -21.51 37.51
CA ALA A 175 -5.65 -21.62 36.44
C ALA A 175 -5.05 -23.02 36.47
N GLY A 176 -4.71 -23.55 35.31
CA GLY A 176 -3.85 -24.72 35.29
C GLY A 176 -3.31 -25.09 33.94
N LEU A 177 -2.29 -25.93 33.99
CA LEU A 177 -1.48 -26.37 32.89
C LEU A 177 -1.39 -27.89 32.96
N TYR A 178 -1.99 -28.56 31.99
CA TYR A 178 -2.03 -30.02 31.90
C TYR A 178 -1.09 -30.50 30.82
N ASN A 179 -0.14 -31.38 31.16
CA ASN A 179 0.73 -32.03 30.19
C ASN A 179 0.27 -33.47 29.95
N GLN A 180 -0.71 -33.65 29.07
CA GLN A 180 -1.25 -34.96 28.68
C GLN A 180 -0.80 -35.31 27.25
N SER A 181 -1.67 -35.86 26.38
CA SER A 181 -1.35 -36.01 24.96
C SER A 181 -1.04 -34.67 24.30
N ASP A 182 -1.84 -33.67 24.63
CA ASP A 182 -1.64 -32.26 24.27
C ASP A 182 -1.29 -31.46 25.53
N ILE A 183 -0.56 -30.36 25.37
CA ILE A 183 -0.30 -29.43 26.48
C ILE A 183 -1.44 -28.42 26.48
N VAL A 184 -2.23 -28.37 27.55
CA VAL A 184 -3.40 -27.49 27.65
C VAL A 184 -3.27 -26.57 28.86
N ALA A 185 -3.25 -25.27 28.62
CA ALA A 185 -3.42 -24.24 29.62
C ALA A 185 -4.88 -23.78 29.65
N HIS A 186 -5.42 -23.57 30.85
CA HIS A 186 -6.74 -22.99 31.08
C HIS A 186 -6.63 -21.95 32.20
N PHE A 187 -7.42 -20.90 32.09
CA PHE A 187 -7.48 -19.79 33.02
C PHE A 187 -8.93 -19.30 33.07
N LEU A 188 -9.50 -19.20 34.26
CA LEU A 188 -10.83 -18.68 34.50
C LEU A 188 -10.73 -17.74 35.70
N SER A 189 -10.94 -16.44 35.49
CA SER A 189 -11.07 -15.46 36.56
C SER A 189 -12.43 -14.82 36.50
N SER A 190 -13.11 -14.70 37.63
CA SER A 190 -14.44 -14.11 37.70
C SER A 190 -14.57 -13.27 38.96
N SER A 191 -15.39 -12.23 38.87
CA SER A 191 -15.71 -11.34 39.96
C SER A 191 -17.21 -11.12 40.03
N SER A 192 -17.78 -11.22 41.22
CA SER A 192 -19.14 -10.81 41.52
C SER A 192 -19.11 -9.69 42.57
N SER A 193 -19.89 -8.64 42.33
CA SER A 193 -20.02 -7.46 43.20
C SER A 193 -21.35 -6.78 42.92
N PHE A 194 -21.87 -5.98 43.84
CA PHE A 194 -23.01 -5.09 43.53
C PHE A 194 -22.60 -3.90 42.64
N ILE A 195 -21.31 -3.58 42.56
CA ILE A 195 -20.78 -2.56 41.66
C ILE A 195 -20.61 -3.19 40.28
N TYR A 196 -21.49 -2.84 39.34
CA TYR A 196 -21.48 -3.40 37.98
C TYR A 196 -20.13 -3.30 37.26
N ALA A 197 -19.35 -2.24 37.53
CA ALA A 197 -18.02 -2.06 36.95
C ALA A 197 -17.01 -3.13 37.41
N LEU A 198 -17.21 -3.72 38.59
CA LEU A 198 -16.34 -4.76 39.15
C LEU A 198 -16.75 -6.18 38.78
N GLN A 199 -17.95 -6.39 38.21
CA GLN A 199 -18.40 -7.71 37.77
C GLN A 199 -17.71 -8.11 36.46
N TYR A 200 -17.00 -9.22 36.43
CA TYR A 200 -16.42 -9.71 35.17
C TYR A 200 -16.28 -11.23 35.15
N LYS A 201 -16.15 -11.77 33.93
CA LYS A 201 -15.75 -13.16 33.68
C LYS A 201 -14.68 -13.14 32.58
N LEU A 202 -13.50 -13.66 32.88
CA LEU A 202 -12.34 -13.74 32.00
C LEU A 202 -11.95 -15.21 31.86
N GLU A 203 -12.10 -15.76 30.67
CA GLU A 203 -11.79 -17.16 30.34
C GLU A 203 -10.71 -17.21 29.28
N GLY A 204 -9.65 -17.98 29.51
CA GLY A 204 -8.57 -18.22 28.59
C GLY A 204 -8.28 -19.71 28.49
N SER A 205 -8.00 -20.19 27.28
CA SER A 205 -7.46 -21.53 27.05
C SER A 205 -6.40 -21.48 25.96
N SER A 206 -5.36 -22.27 26.09
CA SER A 206 -4.32 -22.43 25.07
C SER A 206 -3.93 -23.90 24.99
N SER A 207 -3.88 -24.46 23.78
CA SER A 207 -3.56 -25.87 23.56
C SER A 207 -2.46 -26.03 22.51
N LEU A 208 -1.48 -26.88 22.82
CA LEU A 208 -0.42 -27.28 21.90
C LEU A 208 -0.54 -28.78 21.60
N THR A 209 -1.06 -29.11 20.42
CA THR A 209 -1.16 -30.48 19.91
C THR A 209 0.16 -30.90 19.25
N ARG A 210 0.61 -32.14 19.51
CA ARG A 210 1.91 -32.67 19.03
C ARG A 210 1.79 -33.88 18.09
N LYS A 211 0.75 -34.72 18.25
CA LYS A 211 0.68 -36.06 17.63
C LYS A 211 0.37 -36.08 16.12
N ARG A 212 -0.27 -35.05 15.57
CA ARG A 212 -0.72 -34.99 14.15
C ARG A 212 -0.16 -33.78 13.38
N GLY A 213 0.97 -33.25 13.83
CA GLY A 213 1.49 -31.93 13.45
C GLY A 213 1.50 -31.00 14.67
N LEU A 214 2.24 -29.89 14.57
CA LEU A 214 2.29 -28.88 15.64
C LEU A 214 1.12 -27.92 15.43
N LYS A 215 0.17 -27.87 16.36
CA LYS A 215 -0.94 -26.92 16.33
C LYS A 215 -1.03 -26.19 17.65
N LEU A 216 -0.94 -24.86 17.62
CA LEU A 216 -1.17 -23.97 18.76
C LEU A 216 -2.53 -23.29 18.56
N ALA A 217 -3.46 -23.48 19.49
CA ALA A 217 -4.76 -22.82 19.47
C ALA A 217 -5.01 -22.12 20.81
N THR A 218 -5.32 -20.83 20.76
CA THR A 218 -5.57 -19.97 21.92
C THR A 218 -6.94 -19.34 21.80
N ALA A 219 -7.73 -19.37 22.86
CA ALA A 219 -9.01 -18.67 22.96
C ALA A 219 -9.02 -17.86 24.27
N LEU A 220 -9.42 -16.60 24.20
CA LEU A 220 -9.54 -15.69 25.34
C LEU A 220 -10.89 -14.96 25.23
N SER A 221 -11.64 -14.84 26.32
CA SER A 221 -12.90 -14.11 26.36
C SER A 221 -13.03 -13.31 27.65
N LEU A 222 -13.53 -12.08 27.53
CA LEU A 222 -13.85 -11.19 28.63
C LEU A 222 -15.33 -10.81 28.51
N SER A 223 -16.06 -10.94 29.61
CA SER A 223 -17.45 -10.51 29.73
C SER A 223 -17.58 -9.57 30.92
N ASN A 224 -18.06 -8.36 30.66
CA ASN A 224 -18.43 -7.35 31.62
C ASN A 224 -19.61 -6.56 31.03
N LYS A 225 -20.44 -5.94 31.89
CA LYS A 225 -21.61 -5.15 31.46
C LYS A 225 -21.30 -4.04 30.45
N PHE A 226 -20.11 -3.45 30.52
CA PHE A 226 -19.67 -2.32 29.71
C PHE A 226 -18.71 -2.71 28.59
N VAL A 227 -17.97 -3.81 28.75
CA VAL A 227 -16.97 -4.27 27.79
C VAL A 227 -17.05 -5.80 27.67
N GLU A 228 -17.21 -6.28 26.45
CA GLU A 228 -17.12 -7.69 26.08
C GLU A 228 -16.01 -7.84 25.05
N GLY A 229 -15.27 -8.95 25.06
CA GLY A 229 -14.26 -9.21 24.04
C GLY A 229 -13.97 -10.68 23.91
N SER A 230 -13.59 -11.11 22.71
CA SER A 230 -13.09 -12.45 22.45
C SER A 230 -11.86 -12.40 21.53
N HIS A 231 -10.96 -13.35 21.69
CA HIS A 231 -9.79 -13.51 20.86
C HIS A 231 -9.53 -14.99 20.65
N ASP A 232 -9.63 -15.44 19.41
CA ASP A 232 -9.37 -16.80 18.99
C ASP A 232 -8.23 -16.80 17.99
N SER A 233 -7.15 -17.54 18.27
CA SER A 233 -6.04 -17.71 17.35
C SER A 233 -5.69 -19.19 17.17
N THR A 234 -5.30 -19.56 15.96
CA THR A 234 -4.85 -20.90 15.63
C THR A 234 -3.70 -20.82 14.66
N ILE A 235 -2.59 -21.48 14.99
CA ILE A 235 -1.44 -21.68 14.10
C ILE A 235 -1.23 -23.19 13.98
N SER A 236 -1.29 -23.70 12.76
CA SER A 236 -1.15 -25.12 12.43
C SER A 236 0.01 -25.32 11.48
N LEU A 237 1.01 -26.08 11.89
CA LEU A 237 2.17 -26.48 11.11
C LEU A 237 2.07 -27.99 10.81
N THR A 238 1.81 -28.30 9.55
CA THR A 238 1.82 -29.67 9.02
C THR A 238 3.07 -29.89 8.19
N LYS A 239 3.38 -31.14 7.83
CA LYS A 239 4.58 -31.46 7.01
C LYS A 239 4.61 -30.73 5.66
N ARG A 240 3.46 -30.34 5.12
CA ARG A 240 3.34 -29.75 3.76
C ARG A 240 2.91 -28.28 3.77
N ASN A 241 2.11 -27.87 4.76
CA ASN A 241 1.47 -26.55 4.77
C ASN A 241 1.52 -25.92 6.18
N MET A 242 1.52 -24.60 6.22
CA MET A 242 1.27 -23.78 7.40
C MET A 242 -0.06 -23.04 7.23
N GLU A 243 -0.86 -22.99 8.29
CA GLU A 243 -2.12 -22.23 8.36
C GLU A 243 -2.11 -21.39 9.64
N ALA A 244 -2.55 -20.13 9.53
CA ALA A 244 -2.72 -19.23 10.66
C ALA A 244 -4.08 -18.52 10.53
N SER A 245 -4.81 -18.41 11.62
CA SER A 245 -6.06 -17.66 11.71
C SER A 245 -6.14 -16.94 13.05
N VAL A 246 -6.56 -15.68 13.04
CA VAL A 246 -6.78 -14.87 14.23
C VAL A 246 -8.10 -14.14 14.06
N THR A 247 -8.97 -14.24 15.06
CA THR A 247 -10.24 -13.53 15.15
C THR A 247 -10.28 -12.80 16.48
N THR A 248 -10.43 -11.47 16.46
CA THR A 248 -10.58 -10.66 17.66
C THR A 248 -11.88 -9.89 17.56
N THR A 249 -12.69 -9.95 18.61
CA THR A 249 -13.90 -9.16 18.75
C THR A 249 -13.82 -8.34 20.03
N ALA A 250 -14.31 -7.11 19.98
CA ALA A 250 -14.47 -6.27 21.15
C ALA A 250 -15.75 -5.46 21.02
N LYS A 251 -16.53 -5.41 22.08
CA LYS A 251 -17.79 -4.69 22.15
C LYS A 251 -17.79 -3.82 23.38
N VAL A 252 -18.06 -2.54 23.18
CA VAL A 252 -18.15 -1.55 24.25
C VAL A 252 -19.57 -1.04 24.31
N GLN A 253 -20.16 -1.02 25.50
CA GLN A 253 -21.52 -0.55 25.73
C GLN A 253 -21.56 0.33 26.98
N ILE A 254 -21.33 1.63 26.79
CA ILE A 254 -21.48 2.66 27.82
C ILE A 254 -22.64 3.60 27.45
N PRO A 255 -23.19 4.39 28.39
CA PRO A 255 -24.41 5.18 28.15
C PRO A 255 -24.36 6.10 26.92
N ILE A 256 -23.18 6.64 26.59
CA ILE A 256 -23.00 7.60 25.49
C ILE A 256 -22.44 6.96 24.21
N LEU A 257 -21.98 5.71 24.27
CA LEU A 257 -21.21 5.09 23.19
C LEU A 257 -21.41 3.58 23.15
N ARG A 258 -21.81 3.08 21.99
CA ARG A 258 -21.80 1.65 21.65
C ARG A 258 -20.81 1.44 20.52
N MET A 259 -19.89 0.50 20.68
CA MET A 259 -18.94 0.13 19.64
C MET A 259 -18.85 -1.38 19.49
N ASN A 260 -18.71 -1.85 18.26
CA ASN A 260 -18.38 -3.24 17.94
C ASN A 260 -17.18 -3.23 16.99
N PHE A 261 -16.09 -3.82 17.45
CA PHE A 261 -14.87 -4.05 16.70
C PHE A 261 -14.74 -5.54 16.40
N LYS A 262 -14.40 -5.87 15.16
CA LYS A 262 -14.12 -7.22 14.70
C LYS A 262 -12.90 -7.16 13.80
N GLN A 263 -11.92 -8.01 14.06
CA GLN A 263 -10.73 -8.19 13.24
C GLN A 263 -10.57 -9.67 12.94
N GLU A 264 -10.33 -9.97 11.67
CA GLU A 264 -10.00 -11.31 11.18
C GLU A 264 -8.69 -11.21 10.40
N LEU A 265 -7.78 -12.15 10.64
CA LEU A 265 -6.55 -12.33 9.89
C LEU A 265 -6.44 -13.81 9.56
N ASN A 266 -6.29 -14.14 8.28
CA ASN A 266 -6.13 -15.51 7.82
C ASN A 266 -4.91 -15.61 6.90
N GLY A 267 -4.14 -16.68 7.04
CA GLY A 267 -2.98 -16.97 6.21
C GLY A 267 -2.84 -18.45 5.97
N ASN A 268 -2.50 -18.86 4.75
CA ASN A 268 -2.15 -20.25 4.48
C ASN A 268 -1.07 -20.35 3.39
N THR A 269 -0.29 -21.42 3.45
CA THR A 269 0.78 -21.73 2.48
C THR A 269 0.43 -22.96 1.64
N LYS A 270 -0.86 -23.20 1.34
CA LYS A 270 -1.28 -24.30 0.46
C LYS A 270 -0.81 -24.05 -0.98
N SER A 271 -1.29 -24.84 -1.93
CA SER A 271 -1.02 -24.66 -3.36
C SER A 271 -1.30 -23.24 -3.88
N LYS A 272 -2.17 -22.48 -3.21
CA LYS A 272 -2.37 -21.04 -3.40
C LYS A 272 -2.09 -20.29 -2.10
N PRO A 273 -0.85 -19.81 -1.88
CA PRO A 273 -0.53 -18.99 -0.73
C PRO A 273 -1.39 -17.73 -0.69
N THR A 274 -2.13 -17.55 0.39
CA THR A 274 -2.97 -16.36 0.59
C THR A 274 -2.82 -15.79 1.99
N VAL A 275 -2.87 -14.46 2.09
CA VAL A 275 -2.96 -13.71 3.34
C VAL A 275 -4.13 -12.75 3.19
N SER A 276 -5.09 -12.78 4.12
CA SER A 276 -6.22 -11.86 4.13
C SER A 276 -6.43 -11.25 5.50
N SER A 277 -6.81 -9.99 5.53
CA SER A 277 -7.18 -9.24 6.73
C SER A 277 -8.53 -8.58 6.51
N ALA A 278 -9.42 -8.65 7.49
CA ALA A 278 -10.69 -7.95 7.51
C ALA A 278 -10.86 -7.25 8.86
N ILE A 279 -11.14 -5.94 8.83
CA ILE A 279 -11.39 -5.13 10.03
C ILE A 279 -12.77 -4.49 9.85
N GLU A 280 -13.62 -4.60 10.86
CA GLU A 280 -14.93 -3.97 10.92
C GLU A 280 -15.08 -3.25 12.26
N LEU A 281 -15.40 -1.96 12.21
CA LEU A 281 -15.73 -1.13 13.36
C LEU A 281 -17.10 -0.51 13.13
N LYS A 282 -18.04 -0.76 14.02
CA LYS A 282 -19.35 -0.08 14.06
C LYS A 282 -19.42 0.74 15.33
N TYR A 283 -19.86 1.98 15.23
CA TYR A 283 -20.03 2.86 16.39
C TYR A 283 -21.38 3.57 16.35
N ASP A 284 -21.90 3.85 17.54
CA ASP A 284 -23.13 4.59 17.79
C ASP A 284 -22.90 5.45 19.04
N PHE A 285 -22.65 6.72 18.81
CA PHE A 285 -22.43 7.75 19.81
C PHE A 285 -23.68 8.62 19.93
N ASN A 286 -24.15 8.80 21.16
CA ASN A 286 -25.28 9.67 21.48
C ASN A 286 -25.02 10.37 22.80
N CYS A 287 -24.78 11.67 22.75
CA CYS A 287 -24.58 12.50 23.94
C CYS A 287 -25.66 13.60 24.00
N PRO A 288 -26.76 13.37 24.75
CA PRO A 288 -27.83 14.36 24.91
C PRO A 288 -27.34 15.70 25.48
N LYS A 289 -26.35 15.67 26.38
CA LYS A 289 -25.77 16.88 26.98
C LYS A 289 -25.08 17.80 25.97
N LEU A 290 -24.58 17.24 24.86
CA LEU A 290 -23.91 17.98 23.79
C LEU A 290 -24.79 18.16 22.55
N TYR A 291 -26.07 17.72 22.60
CA TYR A 291 -26.98 17.70 21.45
C TYR A 291 -26.33 17.09 20.20
N SER A 292 -25.55 16.01 20.39
CA SER A 292 -24.75 15.41 19.33
C SER A 292 -24.94 13.91 19.24
N THR A 293 -25.15 13.43 18.02
CA THR A 293 -25.22 12.01 17.67
C THR A 293 -24.27 11.71 16.51
N ALA A 294 -23.70 10.52 16.48
CA ALA A 294 -22.85 10.03 15.40
C ALA A 294 -22.91 8.51 15.34
N LYS A 295 -23.38 7.96 14.24
CA LYS A 295 -23.45 6.52 13.98
C LYS A 295 -22.77 6.22 12.65
N GLY A 296 -21.95 5.18 12.62
CA GLY A 296 -21.23 4.83 11.42
C GLY A 296 -20.59 3.46 11.46
N ALA A 297 -20.06 3.05 10.33
CA ALA A 297 -19.29 1.83 10.19
C ALA A 297 -18.03 2.10 9.36
N ILE A 298 -16.95 1.40 9.70
CA ILE A 298 -15.70 1.38 8.96
C ILE A 298 -15.36 -0.08 8.71
N GLY A 299 -15.25 -0.47 7.46
CA GLY A 299 -14.80 -1.78 7.01
C GLY A 299 -13.53 -1.64 6.19
N HIS A 300 -12.53 -2.48 6.47
CA HIS A 300 -11.32 -2.61 5.67
C HIS A 300 -11.10 -4.08 5.35
N LYS A 301 -10.76 -4.40 4.10
CA LYS A 301 -10.38 -5.74 3.66
C LYS A 301 -9.12 -5.66 2.82
N LEU A 302 -8.15 -6.50 3.14
CA LEU A 302 -6.92 -6.71 2.38
C LEU A 302 -6.81 -8.19 2.02
N SER A 303 -6.50 -8.48 0.77
CA SER A 303 -6.23 -9.83 0.27
C SER A 303 -4.95 -9.82 -0.56
N LEU A 304 -4.05 -10.73 -0.24
CA LEU A 304 -2.79 -10.98 -0.93
C LEU A 304 -2.79 -12.43 -1.40
N GLU A 305 -2.65 -12.66 -2.70
CA GLU A 305 -2.48 -14.00 -3.28
C GLU A 305 -1.17 -14.03 -4.06
N GLY A 306 -0.35 -15.05 -3.80
CA GLY A 306 0.98 -15.18 -4.42
C GLY A 306 1.25 -16.59 -4.90
N LEU A 307 1.32 -16.76 -6.22
CA LEU A 307 1.81 -17.93 -6.95
C LEU A 307 3.09 -17.56 -7.71
N THR A 308 3.88 -18.56 -8.11
CA THR A 308 5.10 -18.35 -8.93
C THR A 308 4.82 -17.67 -10.28
N SER A 309 3.59 -17.77 -10.79
CA SER A 309 3.15 -17.21 -12.08
C SER A 309 2.15 -16.05 -11.97
N TYR A 310 1.66 -15.75 -10.76
CA TYR A 310 0.57 -14.80 -10.54
C TYR A 310 0.67 -14.18 -9.15
N PHE A 311 0.56 -12.87 -9.08
CA PHE A 311 0.53 -12.13 -7.82
C PHE A 311 -0.61 -11.12 -7.85
N SER A 312 -1.42 -11.07 -6.79
CA SER A 312 -2.48 -10.07 -6.66
C SER A 312 -2.58 -9.47 -5.28
N ILE A 313 -2.79 -8.16 -5.25
CA ILE A 313 -3.10 -7.36 -4.07
C ILE A 313 -4.47 -6.73 -4.30
N GLU A 314 -5.40 -6.97 -3.40
CA GLU A 314 -6.72 -6.33 -3.39
C GLU A 314 -6.93 -5.70 -2.01
N SER A 315 -7.21 -4.40 -2.00
CA SER A 315 -7.48 -3.63 -0.78
C SER A 315 -8.76 -2.84 -0.97
N SER A 316 -9.67 -2.91 -0.01
CA SER A 316 -10.91 -2.14 -0.03
C SER A 316 -11.19 -1.54 1.33
N THR A 317 -11.61 -0.29 1.35
CA THR A 317 -11.99 0.43 2.57
C THR A 317 -13.34 1.09 2.34
N LYS A 318 -14.29 0.93 3.25
CA LYS A 318 -15.61 1.57 3.21
C LYS A 318 -15.88 2.17 4.58
N GLY A 319 -16.18 3.45 4.61
CA GLY A 319 -16.55 4.19 5.83
C GLY A 319 -17.84 4.95 5.59
N ASP A 320 -18.72 4.96 6.58
CA ASP A 320 -19.90 5.81 6.58
C ASP A 320 -20.13 6.42 7.97
N VAL A 321 -20.75 7.59 7.98
CA VAL A 321 -21.19 8.29 9.18
C VAL A 321 -22.50 9.00 8.90
N LYS A 322 -23.41 8.98 9.89
CA LYS A 322 -24.64 9.77 9.94
C LYS A 322 -24.81 10.27 11.37
N GLY A 323 -25.21 11.52 11.53
CA GLY A 323 -25.34 12.09 12.85
C GLY A 323 -26.04 13.44 12.83
N SER A 324 -26.08 14.07 14.00
CA SER A 324 -26.59 15.42 14.16
C SER A 324 -25.80 16.20 15.20
N VAL A 325 -25.74 17.52 15.04
CA VAL A 325 -25.18 18.46 16.02
C VAL A 325 -26.14 19.63 16.14
N LEU A 326 -26.63 19.97 17.33
CA LEU A 326 -27.60 21.06 17.54
C LEU A 326 -28.82 20.98 16.61
N SER A 327 -29.35 19.76 16.38
CA SER A 327 -30.43 19.44 15.43
C SER A 327 -30.09 19.58 13.95
N GLN A 328 -28.85 19.91 13.59
CA GLN A 328 -28.35 19.91 12.21
C GLN A 328 -27.88 18.51 11.81
N GLU A 329 -28.58 17.86 10.88
CA GLU A 329 -28.20 16.54 10.38
C GLU A 329 -27.00 16.60 9.42
N TYR A 330 -26.11 15.63 9.53
CA TYR A 330 -24.98 15.43 8.62
C TYR A 330 -24.80 13.96 8.30
N SER A 331 -24.24 13.69 7.12
CA SER A 331 -23.84 12.35 6.70
C SER A 331 -22.62 12.40 5.78
N GLY A 332 -21.86 11.32 5.74
CA GLY A 332 -20.76 11.17 4.82
C GLY A 332 -20.43 9.72 4.58
N ASN A 333 -19.84 9.44 3.43
CA ASN A 333 -19.27 8.14 3.12
C ASN A 333 -17.93 8.31 2.39
N VAL A 334 -17.05 7.33 2.55
CA VAL A 334 -15.79 7.22 1.84
C VAL A 334 -15.61 5.77 1.46
N ALA A 335 -15.33 5.50 0.19
CA ALA A 335 -14.98 4.18 -0.31
C ALA A 335 -13.68 4.25 -1.12
N SER A 336 -12.80 3.30 -0.90
CA SER A 336 -11.55 3.13 -1.65
C SER A 336 -11.42 1.68 -2.07
N GLU A 337 -11.01 1.44 -3.31
CA GLU A 337 -10.68 0.13 -3.86
C GLU A 337 -9.33 0.25 -4.57
N VAL A 338 -8.39 -0.62 -4.24
CA VAL A 338 -7.06 -0.69 -4.85
C VAL A 338 -6.81 -2.14 -5.24
N ASN A 339 -6.61 -2.38 -6.54
CA ASN A 339 -6.35 -3.71 -7.06
C ASN A 339 -5.09 -3.68 -7.92
N THR A 340 -4.18 -4.62 -7.70
CA THR A 340 -2.96 -4.79 -8.51
C THR A 340 -2.79 -6.27 -8.83
N TYR A 341 -2.59 -6.57 -10.10
CA TYR A 341 -2.42 -7.91 -10.64
C TYR A 341 -1.14 -7.96 -11.48
N LEU A 342 -0.31 -8.96 -11.24
CA LEU A 342 0.92 -9.21 -11.96
C LEU A 342 0.95 -10.67 -12.42
N ASN A 343 1.15 -10.89 -13.72
CA ASN A 343 1.32 -12.22 -14.31
C ASN A 343 2.25 -12.16 -15.53
N SER A 344 2.48 -13.31 -16.18
CA SER A 344 3.33 -13.41 -17.37
C SER A 344 2.85 -12.59 -18.58
N LYS A 345 1.57 -12.21 -18.64
CA LYS A 345 1.02 -11.39 -19.73
C LYS A 345 1.22 -9.89 -19.52
N GLY A 346 1.44 -9.44 -18.28
CA GLY A 346 1.68 -8.05 -17.94
C GLY A 346 1.26 -7.67 -16.53
N THR A 347 1.28 -6.37 -16.26
CA THR A 347 0.89 -5.77 -14.98
C THR A 347 -0.36 -4.91 -15.17
N ARG A 348 -1.32 -5.04 -14.26
CA ARG A 348 -2.51 -4.19 -14.20
C ARG A 348 -2.68 -3.62 -12.80
N SER A 349 -2.98 -2.34 -12.69
CA SER A 349 -3.26 -1.70 -11.41
C SER A 349 -4.42 -0.74 -11.55
N SER A 350 -5.26 -0.64 -10.52
CA SER A 350 -6.39 0.28 -10.48
C SER A 350 -6.63 0.80 -9.08
N VAL A 351 -7.04 2.06 -8.99
CA VAL A 351 -7.40 2.75 -7.77
C VAL A 351 -8.73 3.46 -8.02
N LYS A 352 -9.72 3.21 -7.18
CA LYS A 352 -10.99 3.94 -7.17
C LYS A 352 -11.17 4.59 -5.80
N LEU A 353 -11.53 5.86 -5.78
CA LEU A 353 -11.85 6.62 -4.58
C LEU A 353 -13.22 7.25 -4.78
N GLN A 354 -14.08 7.14 -3.79
CA GLN A 354 -15.40 7.76 -3.78
C GLN A 354 -15.60 8.40 -2.41
N GLY A 355 -16.12 9.62 -2.39
CA GLY A 355 -16.43 10.33 -1.16
C GLY A 355 -17.72 11.12 -1.33
N ALA A 356 -18.58 11.09 -0.32
CA ALA A 356 -19.73 11.97 -0.24
C ALA A 356 -19.78 12.64 1.14
N SER A 357 -20.21 13.90 1.17
CA SER A 357 -20.46 14.67 2.38
C SER A 357 -21.72 15.49 2.20
N LYS A 358 -22.63 15.41 3.17
CA LYS A 358 -23.90 16.13 3.18
C LYS A 358 -24.16 16.70 4.56
N VAL A 359 -24.59 17.95 4.61
CA VAL A 359 -25.09 18.63 5.82
C VAL A 359 -26.40 19.28 5.41
N ASP A 360 -27.46 18.93 6.12
CA ASP A 360 -28.82 19.28 5.71
C ASP A 360 -29.02 20.79 5.55
N GLY A 361 -29.62 21.23 4.44
CA GLY A 361 -29.80 22.65 4.13
C GLY A 361 -28.53 23.50 3.92
N ILE A 362 -27.31 22.93 3.98
CA ILE A 362 -26.05 23.67 3.78
C ILE A 362 -25.31 23.19 2.54
N TRP A 363 -24.95 21.91 2.45
CA TRP A 363 -24.18 21.40 1.32
C TRP A 363 -24.44 19.91 1.00
N ASN A 364 -24.14 19.53 -0.23
CA ASN A 364 -24.01 18.15 -0.67
C ASN A 364 -22.85 18.07 -1.67
N PHE A 365 -21.83 17.30 -1.36
CA PHE A 365 -20.64 17.14 -2.18
C PHE A 365 -20.38 15.65 -2.40
N GLU A 366 -20.27 15.25 -3.66
CA GLU A 366 -19.92 13.90 -4.08
C GLU A 366 -18.71 13.97 -5.01
N VAL A 367 -17.70 13.15 -4.77
CA VAL A 367 -16.50 13.02 -5.60
C VAL A 367 -16.25 11.54 -5.89
N LYS A 368 -15.91 11.24 -7.14
CA LYS A 368 -15.50 9.92 -7.60
C LYS A 368 -14.27 10.08 -8.48
N GLU A 369 -13.21 9.39 -8.11
CA GLU A 369 -11.94 9.31 -8.82
C GLU A 369 -11.67 7.85 -9.17
N SER A 370 -11.24 7.60 -10.40
CA SER A 370 -10.85 6.29 -10.87
C SER A 370 -9.58 6.42 -11.71
N PHE A 371 -8.58 5.63 -11.39
CA PHE A 371 -7.37 5.48 -12.18
C PHE A 371 -7.16 4.00 -12.46
N ALA A 372 -6.88 3.63 -13.71
CA ALA A 372 -6.48 2.28 -14.05
C ALA A 372 -5.36 2.30 -15.09
N GLY A 373 -4.41 1.40 -14.95
CA GLY A 373 -3.27 1.22 -15.83
C GLY A 373 -3.02 -0.23 -16.14
N GLU A 374 -2.64 -0.51 -17.38
CA GLU A 374 -2.18 -1.80 -17.87
C GLU A 374 -0.86 -1.61 -18.62
N ALA A 375 0.15 -2.39 -18.26
CA ALA A 375 1.42 -2.45 -18.97
C ALA A 375 1.68 -3.89 -19.43
N THR A 376 1.77 -4.07 -20.74
CA THR A 376 2.10 -5.34 -21.41
C THR A 376 3.23 -5.10 -22.41
N LEU A 377 3.82 -6.16 -22.95
CA LEU A 377 4.83 -6.04 -24.02
C LEU A 377 4.29 -5.39 -25.30
N ARG A 378 2.97 -5.46 -25.53
CA ARG A 378 2.34 -4.96 -26.77
C ARG A 378 1.78 -3.56 -26.63
N ARG A 379 1.41 -3.15 -25.41
CA ARG A 379 0.80 -1.85 -25.14
C ARG A 379 0.97 -1.40 -23.70
N ILE A 380 1.00 -0.09 -23.52
CA ILE A 380 0.78 0.62 -22.26
C ILE A 380 -0.56 1.35 -22.40
N TYR A 381 -1.47 1.13 -21.47
CA TYR A 381 -2.78 1.75 -21.45
C TYR A 381 -3.03 2.36 -20.07
N THR A 382 -3.51 3.60 -20.02
CA THR A 382 -3.92 4.25 -18.77
C THR A 382 -5.21 5.03 -18.99
N ILE A 383 -6.07 5.02 -17.98
CA ILE A 383 -7.32 5.79 -17.92
C ILE A 383 -7.45 6.47 -16.57
N TRP A 384 -7.87 7.73 -16.59
CA TRP A 384 -8.27 8.51 -15.43
C TRP A 384 -9.69 9.04 -15.65
N GLU A 385 -10.55 8.90 -14.65
CA GLU A 385 -11.92 9.41 -14.65
C GLU A 385 -12.19 10.15 -13.35
N HIS A 386 -12.68 11.38 -13.48
CA HIS A 386 -13.10 12.27 -12.40
C HIS A 386 -14.57 12.59 -12.57
N ASN A 387 -15.34 12.52 -11.49
CA ASN A 387 -16.71 12.98 -11.44
C ASN A 387 -16.98 13.65 -10.11
N THR A 388 -17.43 14.90 -10.14
CA THR A 388 -17.85 15.64 -8.95
C THR A 388 -19.23 16.22 -9.13
N LYS A 389 -20.04 16.14 -8.07
CA LYS A 389 -21.31 16.84 -7.94
C LYS A 389 -21.25 17.66 -6.67
N ASN A 390 -21.57 18.93 -6.77
CA ASN A 390 -21.59 19.84 -5.63
C ASN A 390 -22.89 20.64 -5.61
N LEU A 391 -23.40 20.84 -4.41
CA LEU A 391 -24.52 21.71 -4.11
C LEU A 391 -24.15 22.45 -2.83
N LEU A 392 -24.19 23.78 -2.85
CA LEU A 392 -23.93 24.62 -1.68
C LEU A 392 -25.03 25.67 -1.60
N GLN A 393 -25.69 25.74 -0.44
CA GLN A 393 -26.74 26.69 -0.12
C GLN A 393 -26.35 27.44 1.16
N LEU A 394 -25.90 28.68 1.01
CA LEU A 394 -25.55 29.57 2.11
C LEU A 394 -26.68 30.59 2.31
N LYS A 395 -27.62 30.24 3.21
CA LYS A 395 -28.69 31.11 3.74
C LYS A 395 -29.26 32.11 2.72
N SER A 396 -29.98 31.63 1.70
CA SER A 396 -30.69 32.44 0.67
C SER A 396 -29.86 33.48 -0.12
N ILE A 397 -28.58 33.70 0.21
CA ILE A 397 -27.71 34.71 -0.39
C ILE A 397 -26.88 34.11 -1.52
N PHE A 398 -26.52 32.83 -1.39
CA PHE A 398 -25.71 32.13 -2.39
C PHE A 398 -26.16 30.68 -2.57
N SER A 399 -26.47 30.32 -3.81
CA SER A 399 -26.72 28.94 -4.21
C SER A 399 -25.86 28.62 -5.42
N THR A 400 -25.10 27.53 -5.35
CA THR A 400 -24.39 26.96 -6.49
C THR A 400 -24.65 25.47 -6.56
N SER A 401 -24.86 24.98 -7.77
CA SER A 401 -24.93 23.56 -8.09
C SER A 401 -23.97 23.32 -9.24
N GLY A 402 -23.11 22.33 -9.14
CA GLY A 402 -22.19 22.00 -10.21
C GLY A 402 -21.99 20.51 -10.40
N GLU A 403 -21.79 20.12 -11.65
CA GLU A 403 -21.42 18.77 -12.06
C GLU A 403 -20.22 18.86 -12.99
N HIS A 404 -19.09 18.30 -12.56
CA HIS A 404 -17.87 18.24 -13.36
C HIS A 404 -17.52 16.79 -13.63
N THR A 405 -17.24 16.47 -14.89
CA THR A 405 -16.76 15.17 -15.32
C THR A 405 -15.50 15.36 -16.15
N SER A 406 -14.50 14.53 -15.93
CA SER A 406 -13.28 14.56 -16.73
C SER A 406 -12.80 13.14 -16.98
N LYS A 407 -12.28 12.90 -18.18
CA LYS A 407 -11.79 11.60 -18.61
C LYS A 407 -10.53 11.79 -19.43
N ALA A 408 -9.46 11.12 -19.04
CA ALA A 408 -8.24 11.05 -19.82
C ALA A 408 -7.89 9.59 -20.13
N THR A 409 -7.55 9.28 -21.37
CA THR A 409 -7.03 7.98 -21.76
C THR A 409 -5.74 8.15 -22.55
N LEU A 410 -4.78 7.25 -22.33
CA LEU A 410 -3.54 7.15 -23.11
C LEU A 410 -3.32 5.69 -23.46
N GLU A 411 -3.14 5.40 -24.74
CA GLU A 411 -2.76 4.10 -25.26
C GLU A 411 -1.50 4.25 -26.12
N LEU A 412 -0.44 3.55 -25.73
CA LEU A 412 0.82 3.49 -26.45
C LEU A 412 1.07 2.04 -26.87
N SER A 413 1.35 1.83 -28.16
CA SER A 413 1.76 0.56 -28.73
C SER A 413 2.86 0.83 -29.77
N PRO A 414 3.63 -0.19 -30.21
CA PRO A 414 4.64 0.02 -31.24
C PRO A 414 4.03 0.73 -32.45
N TRP A 415 4.56 1.92 -32.77
CA TRP A 415 4.17 2.74 -33.93
C TRP A 415 2.75 3.32 -33.91
N LYS A 416 2.02 3.22 -32.79
CA LYS A 416 0.68 3.79 -32.64
C LYS A 416 0.48 4.38 -31.25
N MET A 417 0.06 5.63 -31.22
CA MET A 417 -0.30 6.40 -30.03
C MET A 417 -1.74 6.89 -30.16
N SER A 418 -2.52 6.73 -29.10
CA SER A 418 -3.85 7.33 -28.96
C SER A 418 -3.95 8.02 -27.60
N ALA A 419 -4.43 9.26 -27.58
CA ALA A 419 -4.72 9.98 -26.37
C ALA A 419 -6.06 10.72 -26.50
N LEU A 420 -6.82 10.75 -25.40
CA LEU A 420 -8.11 11.44 -25.30
C LEU A 420 -8.12 12.20 -23.98
N VAL A 421 -8.56 13.45 -24.01
CA VAL A 421 -8.85 14.25 -22.82
C VAL A 421 -10.21 14.89 -23.03
N GLN A 422 -11.17 14.58 -22.17
CA GLN A 422 -12.51 15.14 -22.16
C GLN A 422 -12.75 15.79 -20.81
N VAL A 423 -13.27 17.01 -20.82
CA VAL A 423 -13.66 17.77 -19.64
C VAL A 423 -15.04 18.34 -19.91
N HIS A 424 -16.00 18.02 -19.06
CA HIS A 424 -17.30 18.68 -19.04
C HIS A 424 -17.51 19.27 -17.66
N ALA A 425 -17.92 20.53 -17.58
CA ALA A 425 -18.23 21.21 -16.35
C ALA A 425 -19.54 21.98 -16.53
N SER A 426 -20.39 21.93 -15.51
CA SER A 426 -21.55 22.79 -15.37
C SER A 426 -21.49 23.34 -13.96
N GLN A 427 -21.55 24.67 -13.81
CA GLN A 427 -21.57 25.28 -12.48
C GLN A 427 -22.41 26.56 -12.45
N PRO A 428 -23.74 26.45 -12.62
CA PRO A 428 -24.65 27.55 -12.36
C PRO A 428 -24.50 28.08 -10.93
N ASN A 429 -24.39 29.40 -10.80
CA ASN A 429 -24.43 30.10 -9.51
C ASN A 429 -25.14 31.46 -9.65
N SER A 430 -25.45 32.11 -8.51
CA SER A 430 -26.22 33.36 -8.46
C SER A 430 -25.54 34.59 -9.09
N PHE A 431 -24.24 34.54 -9.41
CA PHE A 431 -23.45 35.67 -9.93
C PHE A 431 -22.90 35.43 -11.35
N LEU A 432 -22.62 34.17 -11.70
CA LEU A 432 -22.03 33.70 -12.95
C LEU A 432 -22.74 32.41 -13.35
N ASP A 433 -23.63 32.49 -14.35
CA ASP A 433 -24.36 31.35 -14.88
C ASP A 433 -23.57 30.71 -16.04
N ILE A 434 -22.78 29.68 -15.71
CA ILE A 434 -22.09 28.83 -16.70
C ILE A 434 -22.81 27.47 -16.72
N PRO A 435 -23.93 27.35 -17.47
CA PRO A 435 -24.73 26.14 -17.52
C PRO A 435 -23.99 24.97 -18.17
N TYR A 436 -23.04 25.24 -19.09
CA TYR A 436 -22.31 24.18 -19.78
C TYR A 436 -20.95 24.67 -20.27
N PHE A 437 -19.90 23.92 -19.96
CA PHE A 437 -18.55 24.05 -20.46
C PHE A 437 -18.06 22.66 -20.85
N SER A 438 -17.50 22.54 -22.04
CA SER A 438 -17.03 21.27 -22.59
C SER A 438 -15.75 21.50 -23.37
N GLN A 439 -14.77 20.63 -23.15
CA GLN A 439 -13.51 20.60 -23.87
C GLN A 439 -13.14 19.16 -24.17
N GLU A 440 -12.89 18.86 -25.44
CA GLU A 440 -12.47 17.55 -25.91
C GLU A 440 -11.22 17.70 -26.76
N VAL A 441 -10.16 16.98 -26.40
CA VAL A 441 -8.91 16.90 -27.16
C VAL A 441 -8.65 15.43 -27.48
N VAL A 442 -8.49 15.11 -28.75
CA VAL A 442 -8.22 13.76 -29.26
C VAL A 442 -6.92 13.80 -30.06
N LEU A 443 -6.02 12.86 -29.81
CA LEU A 443 -4.81 12.63 -30.57
C LEU A 443 -4.78 11.15 -30.98
N ASN A 444 -4.67 10.90 -32.28
CA ASN A 444 -4.47 9.57 -32.84
C ASN A 444 -3.33 9.65 -33.84
N ALA A 445 -2.21 9.00 -33.55
CA ALA A 445 -1.03 9.00 -34.41
C ALA A 445 -0.54 7.58 -34.65
N ASN A 446 -0.34 7.23 -35.92
CA ASN A 446 0.41 6.06 -36.35
C ASN A 446 1.35 6.46 -37.51
N THR A 447 2.10 5.50 -38.07
CA THR A 447 3.06 5.77 -39.15
C THR A 447 2.43 6.28 -40.45
N GLY A 448 1.16 5.97 -40.71
CA GLY A 448 0.46 6.37 -41.94
C GLY A 448 -0.51 7.54 -41.77
N ASN A 449 -1.01 7.79 -40.56
CA ASN A 449 -2.04 8.78 -40.28
C ASN A 449 -1.83 9.41 -38.91
N GLN A 450 -1.77 10.74 -38.86
CA GLN A 450 -1.74 11.52 -37.64
C GLN A 450 -2.93 12.48 -37.63
N LYS A 451 -3.71 12.46 -36.55
CA LYS A 451 -4.88 13.31 -36.37
C LYS A 451 -4.92 13.87 -34.95
N VAL A 452 -5.03 15.18 -34.86
CA VAL A 452 -5.29 15.93 -33.63
C VAL A 452 -6.60 16.68 -33.81
N SER A 453 -7.52 16.60 -32.86
CA SER A 453 -8.73 17.40 -32.84
C SER A 453 -8.96 18.01 -31.48
N TRP A 454 -9.33 19.28 -31.44
CA TRP A 454 -9.71 20.01 -30.25
C TRP A 454 -11.07 20.66 -30.48
N LYS A 455 -12.06 20.24 -29.69
CA LYS A 455 -13.39 20.84 -29.62
C LYS A 455 -13.55 21.56 -28.28
N SER A 456 -14.19 22.71 -28.30
CA SER A 456 -14.60 23.45 -27.11
C SER A 456 -16.00 23.97 -27.31
N GLU A 457 -16.83 23.87 -26.29
CA GLU A 457 -18.17 24.44 -26.28
C GLU A 457 -18.41 25.08 -24.92
N VAL A 458 -18.87 26.33 -24.92
CA VAL A 458 -19.24 27.08 -23.73
C VAL A 458 -20.61 27.68 -23.95
N GLN A 459 -21.52 27.45 -23.01
CA GLN A 459 -22.83 28.09 -22.98
C GLN A 459 -22.88 29.01 -21.77
N PHE A 460 -23.41 30.21 -21.97
CA PHE A 460 -23.65 31.23 -20.95
C PHE A 460 -25.06 31.80 -21.17
N HIS A 461 -25.58 32.56 -20.20
CA HIS A 461 -26.97 33.01 -20.23
C HIS A 461 -27.38 33.73 -21.54
N SER A 462 -26.48 34.53 -22.11
CA SER A 462 -26.73 35.33 -23.32
C SER A 462 -26.39 34.62 -24.64
N GLY A 463 -25.80 33.42 -24.63
CA GLY A 463 -25.33 32.77 -25.86
C GLY A 463 -24.51 31.48 -25.69
N SER A 464 -23.97 30.98 -26.80
CA SER A 464 -23.04 29.85 -26.84
C SER A 464 -21.87 30.16 -27.76
N LEU A 465 -20.70 29.63 -27.42
CA LEU A 465 -19.49 29.69 -28.23
C LEU A 465 -19.01 28.25 -28.45
N GLN A 466 -18.92 27.81 -29.69
CA GLN A 466 -18.35 26.51 -30.06
C GLN A 466 -17.12 26.75 -30.94
N ASN A 467 -16.07 25.96 -30.71
CA ASN A 467 -14.85 25.97 -31.52
C ASN A 467 -14.46 24.51 -31.79
N ASN A 468 -13.98 24.24 -32.99
CA ASN A 468 -13.45 22.95 -33.40
C ASN A 468 -12.23 23.19 -34.30
N VAL A 469 -11.09 22.63 -33.91
CA VAL A 469 -9.84 22.67 -34.65
C VAL A 469 -9.40 21.23 -34.88
N GLN A 470 -9.19 20.85 -36.13
CA GLN A 470 -8.70 19.52 -36.49
C GLN A 470 -7.50 19.66 -37.42
N LEU A 471 -6.38 19.04 -37.05
CA LEU A 471 -5.20 18.88 -37.88
C LEU A 471 -5.04 17.39 -38.18
N SER A 472 -5.03 17.00 -39.45
CA SER A 472 -4.75 15.63 -39.86
C SER A 472 -3.74 15.58 -41.00
N SER A 473 -2.92 14.53 -41.03
CA SER A 473 -2.08 14.21 -42.17
C SER A 473 -2.05 12.71 -42.39
N ASP A 474 -2.26 12.29 -43.63
CA ASP A 474 -2.10 10.92 -44.09
C ASP A 474 -1.14 10.85 -45.30
N GLN A 475 -1.15 9.77 -46.08
CA GLN A 475 -0.27 9.63 -47.24
C GLN A 475 -0.66 10.54 -48.41
N GLU A 476 -1.94 10.92 -48.53
CA GLU A 476 -2.48 11.63 -49.68
C GLU A 476 -2.64 13.14 -49.40
N GLU A 477 -2.98 13.53 -48.17
CA GLU A 477 -3.23 14.92 -47.82
C GLU A 477 -2.76 15.32 -46.42
N ALA A 478 -2.57 16.62 -46.24
CA ALA A 478 -2.51 17.28 -44.95
C ALA A 478 -3.64 18.31 -44.89
N ARG A 479 -4.45 18.23 -43.83
CA ARG A 479 -5.69 19.00 -43.69
C ARG A 479 -5.74 19.71 -42.33
N LEU A 480 -6.02 21.00 -42.37
CA LEU A 480 -6.34 21.82 -41.19
C LEU A 480 -7.76 22.36 -41.34
N ASP A 481 -8.67 21.88 -40.50
CA ASP A 481 -10.03 22.42 -40.38
C ASP A 481 -10.13 23.24 -39.10
N ILE A 482 -10.64 24.46 -39.20
CA ILE A 482 -10.97 25.32 -38.07
C ILE A 482 -12.40 25.80 -38.28
N SER A 483 -13.28 25.61 -37.31
CA SER A 483 -14.64 26.14 -37.34
C SER A 483 -15.01 26.69 -35.98
N GLY A 484 -15.63 27.87 -35.95
CA GLY A 484 -16.19 28.48 -34.76
C GLY A 484 -17.63 28.91 -35.00
N SER A 485 -18.49 28.75 -34.00
CA SER A 485 -19.83 29.30 -33.98
C SER A 485 -20.04 30.13 -32.72
N LEU A 486 -20.66 31.30 -32.88
CA LEU A 486 -21.12 32.16 -31.81
C LEU A 486 -22.62 32.35 -31.96
N GLU A 487 -23.41 31.91 -30.99
CA GLU A 487 -24.85 32.11 -30.91
C GLU A 487 -25.16 33.05 -29.75
N GLY A 488 -26.12 33.98 -29.89
CA GLY A 488 -26.53 34.82 -28.77
C GLY A 488 -27.65 35.79 -29.05
N HIS A 489 -28.18 36.40 -27.99
CA HIS A 489 -29.15 37.50 -28.09
C HIS A 489 -28.41 38.81 -28.32
N LEU A 490 -28.84 39.58 -29.32
CA LEU A 490 -28.29 40.91 -29.62
C LEU A 490 -29.12 42.06 -29.01
N SER A 491 -29.98 41.77 -28.02
CA SER A 491 -30.86 42.77 -27.38
C SER A 491 -30.08 43.94 -26.78
N SER A 492 -28.86 43.72 -26.27
CA SER A 492 -27.98 44.76 -25.72
C SER A 492 -27.59 45.84 -26.73
N LEU A 493 -27.61 45.57 -28.04
CA LEU A 493 -27.34 46.60 -29.06
C LEU A 493 -28.42 47.69 -29.10
N LYS A 494 -29.61 47.42 -28.54
CA LYS A 494 -30.68 48.41 -28.40
C LYS A 494 -30.45 49.37 -27.22
N GLU A 495 -29.66 48.94 -26.23
CA GLU A 495 -29.30 49.75 -25.06
C GLU A 495 -28.10 50.68 -25.35
N ILE A 496 -27.33 50.41 -26.40
CA ILE A 496 -26.22 51.27 -26.85
C ILE A 496 -26.79 52.37 -27.75
N ILE A 497 -27.08 53.53 -27.16
CA ILE A 497 -27.54 54.72 -27.88
C ILE A 497 -26.32 55.52 -28.34
N LEU A 498 -26.20 55.75 -29.65
CA LEU A 498 -25.13 56.59 -30.20
C LEU A 498 -25.57 58.07 -30.12
N PRO A 499 -24.91 58.91 -29.30
CA PRO A 499 -25.38 60.27 -29.00
C PRO A 499 -25.48 61.18 -30.23
N VAL A 500 -24.65 60.93 -31.26
CA VAL A 500 -24.61 61.72 -32.49
C VAL A 500 -25.85 61.52 -33.37
N TYR A 501 -26.52 60.36 -33.25
CA TYR A 501 -27.63 59.99 -34.12
C TYR A 501 -28.97 59.86 -33.39
N ASP A 502 -28.96 59.97 -32.06
CA ASP A 502 -30.12 59.73 -31.18
C ASP A 502 -30.88 58.44 -31.52
N LYS A 503 -30.11 57.40 -31.88
CA LYS A 503 -30.61 56.08 -32.27
C LYS A 503 -29.77 55.01 -31.63
N SER A 504 -30.39 53.88 -31.32
CA SER A 504 -29.65 52.72 -30.85
C SER A 504 -28.80 52.13 -31.97
N LEU A 505 -27.71 51.45 -31.59
CA LEU A 505 -26.87 50.72 -32.55
C LEU A 505 -27.69 49.66 -33.31
N TRP A 506 -28.72 49.08 -32.66
CA TRP A 506 -29.71 48.22 -33.30
C TRP A 506 -30.48 48.91 -34.44
N ASP A 507 -30.97 50.13 -34.21
CA ASP A 507 -31.77 50.89 -35.19
C ASP A 507 -30.89 51.41 -36.35
N ILE A 508 -29.64 51.79 -36.05
CA ILE A 508 -28.67 52.24 -37.05
C ILE A 508 -28.32 51.10 -38.00
N LEU A 509 -28.18 49.88 -37.49
CA LEU A 509 -27.90 48.68 -38.28
C LEU A 509 -29.15 48.08 -38.96
N LYS A 510 -30.35 48.66 -38.77
CA LYS A 510 -31.63 48.18 -39.32
C LYS A 510 -31.91 46.70 -39.05
N LEU A 511 -31.53 46.21 -37.85
CA LEU A 511 -31.69 44.81 -37.46
C LEU A 511 -33.16 44.40 -37.28
N ASP A 512 -34.06 45.36 -37.11
CA ASP A 512 -35.52 45.19 -37.06
C ASP A 512 -36.14 44.67 -38.38
N VAL A 513 -35.48 44.89 -39.52
CA VAL A 513 -35.97 44.45 -40.83
C VAL A 513 -35.60 42.99 -41.13
N THR A 514 -34.51 42.50 -40.53
CA THR A 514 -33.88 41.22 -40.87
C THR A 514 -33.98 40.19 -39.76
N THR A 515 -34.22 40.64 -38.52
CA THR A 515 -34.32 39.78 -37.35
C THR A 515 -35.18 40.42 -36.26
N SER A 516 -35.34 39.76 -35.11
CA SER A 516 -36.12 40.27 -33.98
C SER A 516 -35.36 40.15 -32.67
N ILE A 517 -35.69 41.01 -31.70
CA ILE A 517 -35.03 41.11 -30.39
C ILE A 517 -35.11 39.79 -29.60
N GLY A 518 -36.20 39.03 -29.76
CA GLY A 518 -36.40 37.73 -29.11
C GLY A 518 -35.76 36.54 -29.84
N ARG A 519 -35.14 36.76 -31.01
CA ARG A 519 -34.52 35.70 -31.80
C ARG A 519 -33.00 35.67 -31.54
N ARG A 520 -32.46 34.49 -31.27
CA ARG A 520 -31.00 34.29 -31.20
C ARG A 520 -30.39 34.44 -32.58
N GLN A 521 -29.29 35.19 -32.66
CA GLN A 521 -28.47 35.28 -33.86
C GLN A 521 -27.33 34.28 -33.78
N TYR A 522 -26.82 33.86 -34.94
CA TYR A 522 -25.65 33.00 -35.03
C TYR A 522 -24.62 33.59 -36.00
N LEU A 523 -23.35 33.38 -35.71
CA LEU A 523 -22.23 33.63 -36.61
C LEU A 523 -21.39 32.36 -36.63
N HIS A 524 -21.32 31.70 -37.78
CA HIS A 524 -20.50 30.54 -38.01
C HIS A 524 -19.40 30.90 -39.01
N ALA A 525 -18.15 30.73 -38.61
CA ALA A 525 -16.99 30.91 -39.47
C ALA A 525 -16.22 29.59 -39.55
N SER A 526 -15.88 29.15 -40.74
CA SER A 526 -15.05 27.96 -40.96
C SER A 526 -13.95 28.23 -41.97
N THR A 527 -12.79 27.61 -41.76
CA THR A 527 -11.72 27.54 -42.74
C THR A 527 -11.21 26.10 -42.83
N ALA A 528 -10.95 25.65 -44.04
CA ALA A 528 -10.33 24.37 -44.32
C ALA A 528 -9.15 24.60 -45.25
N LEU A 529 -7.95 24.23 -44.81
CA LEU A 529 -6.74 24.23 -45.62
C LEU A 529 -6.38 22.78 -45.94
N VAL A 530 -6.43 22.41 -47.22
CA VAL A 530 -6.12 21.07 -47.71
C VAL A 530 -4.91 21.16 -48.62
N TYR A 531 -3.82 20.54 -48.19
CA TYR A 531 -2.64 20.30 -49.02
C TYR A 531 -2.68 18.86 -49.52
N THR A 532 -2.98 18.69 -50.80
CA THR A 532 -2.87 17.39 -51.48
C THR A 532 -1.41 17.13 -51.79
N LYS A 533 -0.88 16.03 -51.26
CA LYS A 533 0.49 15.57 -51.50
C LYS A 533 0.55 15.02 -52.92
N ASN A 534 1.56 15.42 -53.69
CA ASN A 534 1.74 14.89 -55.04
C ASN A 534 2.42 13.51 -54.96
N PRO A 535 1.80 12.44 -55.51
CA PRO A 535 2.46 11.14 -55.60
C PRO A 535 3.57 11.14 -56.65
N LYS A 536 3.59 12.12 -57.56
CA LYS A 536 4.67 12.37 -58.50
C LYS A 536 5.64 13.40 -57.92
N GLY A 537 6.90 13.24 -58.23
CA GLY A 537 7.96 14.10 -57.74
C GLY A 537 9.28 13.73 -58.38
N TYR A 538 10.33 14.39 -57.93
CA TYR A 538 11.68 14.07 -58.36
C TYR A 538 12.24 13.00 -57.44
N TYR A 539 12.53 11.84 -58.04
CA TYR A 539 13.21 10.76 -57.38
C TYR A 539 14.71 10.99 -57.53
N PHE A 540 15.34 11.31 -56.42
CA PHE A 540 16.79 11.19 -56.32
C PHE A 540 17.06 9.85 -55.66
N SER A 541 17.13 8.80 -56.47
CA SER A 541 17.64 7.52 -55.99
C SER A 541 19.10 7.70 -55.63
N VAL A 542 19.48 7.19 -54.47
CA VAL A 542 20.88 7.03 -54.15
C VAL A 542 21.38 5.88 -55.04
N PRO A 543 22.46 6.05 -55.82
CA PRO A 543 23.01 4.93 -56.57
C PRO A 543 23.43 3.83 -55.58
N VAL A 544 22.85 2.65 -55.68
CA VAL A 544 23.22 1.50 -54.85
C VAL A 544 23.81 0.43 -55.74
N GLN A 545 25.06 0.03 -55.47
CA GLN A 545 25.70 -1.13 -56.08
C GLN A 545 25.52 -2.33 -55.15
N GLU A 546 24.77 -3.32 -55.61
CA GLU A 546 24.62 -4.57 -54.86
C GLU A 546 25.80 -5.50 -55.14
N LEU A 547 26.59 -5.78 -54.10
CA LEU A 547 27.65 -6.80 -54.11
C LEU A 547 27.18 -8.04 -53.34
N GLY A 548 27.99 -9.10 -53.35
CA GLY A 548 27.64 -10.38 -52.72
C GLY A 548 27.16 -10.24 -51.27
N ASN A 549 27.90 -9.52 -50.42
CA ASN A 549 27.62 -9.39 -48.98
C ASN A 549 27.23 -7.98 -48.52
N GLU A 550 27.33 -6.96 -49.37
CA GLU A 550 27.18 -5.56 -49.00
C GLU A 550 26.50 -4.76 -50.12
N PHE A 551 25.90 -3.63 -49.76
CA PHE A 551 25.41 -2.60 -50.67
C PHE A 551 26.35 -1.41 -50.58
N ILE A 552 26.88 -0.97 -51.71
CA ILE A 552 27.79 0.18 -51.78
C ILE A 552 27.04 1.38 -52.35
N ILE A 553 27.07 2.47 -51.61
CA ILE A 553 26.58 3.78 -52.04
C ILE A 553 27.81 4.64 -52.33
N PRO A 554 28.16 4.89 -53.62
CA PRO A 554 29.24 5.80 -53.95
C PRO A 554 28.87 7.22 -53.53
N GLY A 555 29.78 7.87 -52.80
CA GLY A 555 29.57 9.20 -52.25
C GLY A 555 29.54 10.29 -53.32
N VAL A 556 28.70 11.31 -53.09
CA VAL A 556 28.76 12.56 -53.85
C VAL A 556 30.06 13.25 -53.44
N LYS A 557 31.02 13.42 -54.36
CA LYS A 557 32.27 14.19 -54.11
C LYS A 557 31.92 15.64 -53.73
N LEU A 558 31.70 15.88 -52.45
CA LEU A 558 31.62 17.21 -51.86
C LEU A 558 33.06 17.71 -51.70
N ASN A 559 33.33 18.95 -52.13
CA ASN A 559 34.66 19.59 -52.10
C ASN A 559 35.14 19.95 -50.66
N ASP A 560 34.88 19.11 -49.66
CA ASP A 560 35.25 19.33 -48.28
C ASP A 560 36.44 18.42 -47.88
N PRO A 561 37.59 18.95 -47.42
CA PRO A 561 38.78 18.16 -47.11
C PRO A 561 38.65 17.18 -45.93
N ASN A 562 37.53 17.15 -45.20
CA ASN A 562 37.28 16.20 -44.10
C ASN A 562 36.00 15.37 -44.33
N SER A 563 36.04 14.41 -45.26
CA SER A 563 34.94 13.48 -45.56
C SER A 563 34.81 12.30 -44.59
N VAL A 564 35.54 12.32 -43.47
CA VAL A 564 35.65 11.20 -42.54
C VAL A 564 35.11 11.62 -41.17
N LEU A 565 34.02 11.00 -40.73
CA LEU A 565 33.48 11.17 -39.39
C LEU A 565 33.86 9.96 -38.53
N VAL A 566 34.75 10.19 -37.58
CA VAL A 566 35.10 9.20 -36.57
C VAL A 566 34.17 9.38 -35.38
N THR A 567 33.34 8.38 -35.09
CA THR A 567 32.58 8.36 -33.85
C THR A 567 33.49 7.88 -32.72
N PRO A 568 33.49 8.52 -31.54
CA PRO A 568 34.27 8.04 -30.41
C PRO A 568 33.67 6.74 -29.88
N THR A 569 34.51 5.87 -29.32
CA THR A 569 34.03 4.72 -28.54
C THR A 569 33.17 5.23 -27.38
N PHE A 570 31.95 4.71 -27.24
CA PHE A 570 31.06 5.07 -26.14
C PHE A 570 30.42 3.83 -25.52
N GLN A 571 30.10 3.94 -24.23
CA GLN A 571 29.38 2.90 -23.50
C GLN A 571 27.89 3.24 -23.50
N VAL A 572 27.05 2.29 -23.91
CA VAL A 572 25.60 2.47 -23.86
C VAL A 572 25.17 2.45 -22.39
N PRO A 573 24.52 3.52 -21.88
CA PRO A 573 24.10 3.62 -20.48
C PRO A 573 23.30 2.40 -20.04
N PHE A 574 23.55 1.94 -18.80
CA PHE A 574 22.88 0.77 -18.22
C PHE A 574 23.15 -0.54 -18.95
N THR A 575 24.15 -0.63 -19.82
CA THR A 575 24.53 -1.89 -20.46
C THR A 575 26.03 -2.16 -20.34
N ASN A 576 26.44 -3.41 -20.58
CA ASN A 576 27.83 -3.76 -20.81
C ASN A 576 28.25 -3.61 -22.28
N LEU A 577 27.40 -3.02 -23.14
CA LEU A 577 27.69 -2.80 -24.54
C LEU A 577 28.62 -1.59 -24.69
N GLN A 578 29.85 -1.87 -25.10
CA GLN A 578 30.79 -0.86 -25.55
C GLN A 578 30.73 -0.81 -27.07
N VAL A 579 30.27 0.32 -27.61
CA VAL A 579 30.25 0.54 -29.06
C VAL A 579 31.63 1.04 -29.46
N PRO A 580 32.41 0.29 -30.27
CA PRO A 580 33.74 0.70 -30.69
C PRO A 580 33.66 1.93 -31.59
N SER A 581 34.73 2.72 -31.62
CA SER A 581 34.86 3.83 -32.56
C SER A 581 34.71 3.34 -33.99
N TYR A 582 33.80 3.96 -34.74
CA TYR A 582 33.57 3.62 -36.14
C TYR A 582 33.95 4.81 -37.01
N THR A 583 34.65 4.55 -38.11
CA THR A 583 35.05 5.56 -39.07
C THR A 583 34.06 5.51 -40.23
N LEU A 584 33.20 6.53 -40.33
CA LEU A 584 32.31 6.71 -41.45
C LEU A 584 33.05 7.50 -42.53
N ASP A 585 33.42 6.82 -43.61
CA ASP A 585 33.90 7.48 -44.81
C ASP A 585 32.69 7.82 -45.70
N PHE A 586 32.42 9.11 -45.86
CA PHE A 586 31.32 9.56 -46.71
C PHE A 586 31.67 9.58 -48.21
N SER A 587 32.90 9.22 -48.58
CA SER A 587 33.28 9.01 -49.97
C SER A 587 32.68 7.73 -50.55
N GLU A 588 32.42 6.72 -49.73
CA GLU A 588 31.80 5.46 -50.11
C GLU A 588 31.13 4.80 -48.89
N ILE A 589 29.80 4.76 -48.84
CA ILE A 589 29.06 4.18 -47.72
C ILE A 589 28.77 2.70 -48.03
N SER A 590 29.34 1.79 -47.24
CA SER A 590 29.02 0.36 -47.29
C SER A 590 27.95 -0.02 -46.25
N ILE A 591 26.91 -0.73 -46.70
CA ILE A 591 25.84 -1.28 -45.87
C ILE A 591 25.86 -2.81 -46.00
N SER A 592 26.22 -3.53 -44.94
CA SER A 592 26.23 -5.00 -44.98
C SER A 592 24.81 -5.58 -45.09
N LYS A 593 24.62 -6.61 -45.94
CA LYS A 593 23.35 -7.36 -46.06
C LYS A 593 22.98 -8.10 -44.78
N LYS A 594 23.98 -8.41 -43.96
CA LYS A 594 23.84 -9.08 -42.68
C LYS A 594 24.73 -8.39 -41.66
N LEU A 595 24.12 -7.75 -40.67
CA LEU A 595 24.82 -7.15 -39.54
C LEU A 595 24.50 -7.94 -38.27
N SER A 596 25.52 -8.58 -37.71
CA SER A 596 25.39 -9.27 -36.44
C SER A 596 25.60 -8.30 -35.27
N THR A 597 24.62 -8.17 -34.38
CA THR A 597 24.81 -7.42 -33.13
C THR A 597 25.70 -8.19 -32.15
N LEU A 598 26.31 -7.48 -31.19
CA LEU A 598 26.89 -8.11 -30.01
C LEU A 598 25.77 -8.41 -29.01
N SER A 599 25.85 -9.55 -28.31
CA SER A 599 25.01 -9.80 -27.15
C SER A 599 25.40 -8.84 -26.02
N PHE A 600 24.42 -8.30 -25.31
CA PHE A 600 24.66 -7.41 -24.17
C PHE A 600 23.62 -7.60 -23.08
N ASP A 601 23.95 -7.17 -21.88
CA ASP A 601 23.10 -7.24 -20.70
C ASP A 601 22.56 -5.84 -20.40
N LEU A 602 21.25 -5.70 -20.28
CA LEU A 602 20.61 -4.49 -19.76
C LEU A 602 20.54 -4.58 -18.22
N ASN A 603 21.21 -3.64 -17.57
CA ASN A 603 21.39 -3.50 -16.13
C ASN A 603 20.75 -2.19 -15.66
N MET A 604 19.43 -2.17 -15.53
CA MET A 604 18.70 -1.05 -14.95
C MET A 604 18.68 -1.15 -13.42
N PRO A 605 18.82 -0.03 -12.68
CA PRO A 605 18.64 -0.04 -11.23
C PRO A 605 17.26 -0.61 -10.87
N ILE A 606 17.20 -1.51 -9.88
CA ILE A 606 15.95 -2.04 -9.30
C ILE A 606 15.19 -3.06 -10.20
N LEU A 607 15.63 -3.28 -11.46
CA LEU A 607 15.01 -4.23 -12.40
C LEU A 607 15.85 -5.50 -12.61
N PRO A 608 15.23 -6.62 -13.04
CA PRO A 608 15.95 -7.82 -13.46
C PRO A 608 16.97 -7.52 -14.56
N LYS A 609 18.11 -8.22 -14.52
CA LYS A 609 19.04 -8.25 -15.65
C LYS A 609 18.35 -8.93 -16.84
N VAL A 610 18.35 -8.25 -17.97
CA VAL A 610 17.80 -8.79 -19.22
C VAL A 610 18.95 -9.04 -20.18
N LYS A 611 19.11 -10.28 -20.63
CA LYS A 611 20.14 -10.66 -21.60
C LYS A 611 19.59 -10.54 -23.00
N PHE A 612 20.21 -9.69 -23.81
CA PHE A 612 19.93 -9.58 -25.23
C PHE A 612 20.84 -10.54 -26.00
N PRO A 613 20.28 -11.49 -26.79
CA PRO A 613 21.08 -12.39 -27.60
C PRO A 613 21.75 -11.63 -28.75
N LYS A 614 22.73 -12.28 -29.37
CA LYS A 614 23.23 -11.88 -30.68
C LYS A 614 22.09 -12.01 -31.69
N VAL A 615 21.77 -10.93 -32.40
CA VAL A 615 20.73 -10.91 -33.43
C VAL A 615 21.37 -10.53 -34.75
N ASP A 616 21.06 -11.32 -35.78
CA ASP A 616 21.47 -11.05 -37.14
C ASP A 616 20.41 -10.17 -37.81
N VAL A 617 20.74 -8.90 -37.97
CA VAL A 617 19.90 -7.93 -38.69
C VAL A 617 20.13 -8.14 -40.18
N LEU A 618 19.06 -8.37 -40.92
CA LEU A 618 19.10 -8.61 -42.36
C LEU A 618 18.65 -7.37 -43.10
N THR A 619 19.41 -6.94 -44.11
CA THR A 619 19.07 -5.80 -44.95
C THR A 619 18.87 -6.29 -46.38
N LYS A 620 17.73 -5.95 -46.96
CA LYS A 620 17.40 -6.21 -48.36
C LYS A 620 17.15 -4.88 -49.05
N TYR A 621 17.56 -4.77 -50.31
CA TYR A 621 17.27 -3.62 -51.14
C TYR A 621 16.14 -3.98 -52.10
N TYR A 622 15.13 -3.14 -52.16
CA TYR A 622 13.97 -3.30 -53.04
C TYR A 622 13.89 -2.10 -53.99
N GLU A 623 13.91 -2.38 -55.29
CA GLU A 623 13.55 -1.44 -56.35
C GLU A 623 12.16 -1.81 -56.89
N PRO A 624 11.11 -1.06 -56.52
CA PRO A 624 9.77 -1.33 -57.01
C PRO A 624 9.65 -0.95 -58.49
N GLU A 625 9.00 -1.80 -59.29
CA GLU A 625 8.78 -1.55 -60.73
C GLU A 625 7.86 -0.32 -60.99
N ASP A 626 7.00 0.02 -60.03
CA ASP A 626 6.05 1.14 -60.10
C ASP A 626 6.48 2.31 -59.21
N SER A 627 7.31 3.21 -59.75
CA SER A 627 7.51 4.62 -59.33
C SER A 627 7.63 4.91 -57.81
N SER A 628 8.10 3.98 -56.98
CA SER A 628 8.30 4.20 -55.54
C SER A 628 9.79 4.28 -55.24
N VAL A 629 10.15 5.08 -54.22
CA VAL A 629 11.56 5.24 -53.82
C VAL A 629 12.11 3.87 -53.46
N PRO A 630 13.26 3.47 -54.02
CA PRO A 630 13.93 2.26 -53.58
C PRO A 630 14.15 2.33 -52.07
N PHE A 631 14.06 1.21 -51.38
CA PHE A 631 14.23 1.20 -49.93
C PHE A 631 15.02 -0.01 -49.47
N PHE A 632 15.73 0.18 -48.37
CA PHE A 632 16.31 -0.88 -47.59
C PHE A 632 15.26 -1.40 -46.62
N GLU A 633 14.80 -2.65 -46.81
CA GLU A 633 14.06 -3.37 -45.79
C GLU A 633 15.06 -3.99 -44.81
N ILE A 634 15.08 -3.48 -43.59
CA ILE A 634 15.85 -3.99 -42.46
C ILE A 634 14.92 -4.89 -41.66
N THR A 635 15.18 -6.18 -41.67
CA THR A 635 14.45 -7.18 -40.88
C THR A 635 15.29 -7.59 -39.68
N VAL A 636 14.75 -7.35 -38.49
CA VAL A 636 15.21 -7.93 -37.24
C VAL A 636 14.36 -9.18 -36.99
N PRO A 637 14.93 -10.40 -37.05
CA PRO A 637 14.17 -11.62 -36.88
C PRO A 637 13.62 -11.76 -35.46
N GLU A 638 12.67 -12.68 -35.31
CA GLU A 638 12.17 -13.06 -34.00
C GLU A 638 13.32 -13.53 -33.11
N SER A 639 13.35 -13.03 -31.87
CA SER A 639 14.43 -13.31 -30.93
C SER A 639 13.88 -13.51 -29.53
N GLN A 640 14.59 -14.29 -28.72
CA GLN A 640 14.17 -14.58 -27.35
C GLN A 640 15.06 -13.80 -26.37
N LEU A 641 14.45 -12.98 -25.51
CA LEU A 641 15.11 -12.39 -24.36
C LEU A 641 15.00 -13.33 -23.17
N ILE A 642 16.10 -13.49 -22.45
CA ILE A 642 16.11 -14.22 -21.18
C ILE A 642 16.17 -13.18 -20.07
N MET A 643 15.10 -13.11 -19.28
CA MET A 643 15.04 -12.32 -18.07
C MET A 643 15.40 -13.22 -16.90
N SER A 644 16.56 -12.98 -16.29
CA SER A 644 17.03 -13.80 -15.16
C SER A 644 16.08 -13.70 -13.97
N GLN A 645 16.08 -14.75 -13.15
CA GLN A 645 15.35 -14.78 -11.87
C GLN A 645 15.62 -13.51 -11.07
N PHE A 646 14.57 -12.86 -10.57
CA PHE A 646 14.71 -11.64 -9.77
C PHE A 646 13.80 -11.62 -8.56
N THR A 647 14.28 -11.02 -7.50
CA THR A 647 13.53 -10.82 -6.27
C THR A 647 12.98 -9.40 -6.26
N LEU A 648 11.67 -9.27 -6.00
CA LEU A 648 11.05 -7.95 -5.87
C LEU A 648 11.66 -7.21 -4.67
N PRO A 649 12.10 -5.96 -4.84
CA PRO A 649 12.69 -5.18 -3.76
C PRO A 649 11.65 -4.86 -2.69
N LYS A 650 12.04 -4.92 -1.41
CA LYS A 650 11.15 -4.61 -0.27
C LYS A 650 11.00 -3.10 -0.01
N SER A 651 11.82 -2.29 -0.66
CA SER A 651 11.74 -0.83 -0.63
C SER A 651 11.89 -0.26 -2.03
N ILE A 652 11.14 0.79 -2.32
CA ILE A 652 11.19 1.51 -3.59
C ILE A 652 11.56 2.96 -3.27
N SER A 653 12.64 3.45 -3.88
CA SER A 653 13.08 4.83 -3.74
C SER A 653 12.84 5.59 -5.04
N ILE A 654 12.09 6.70 -4.98
CA ILE A 654 11.90 7.64 -6.08
C ILE A 654 12.36 9.02 -5.59
N GLY A 655 13.52 9.48 -6.08
CA GLY A 655 14.14 10.70 -5.57
C GLY A 655 14.54 10.57 -4.09
N SER A 656 14.12 11.52 -3.25
CA SER A 656 14.32 11.47 -1.79
C SER A 656 13.27 10.65 -1.04
N ALA A 657 12.18 10.24 -1.71
CA ALA A 657 11.10 9.51 -1.09
C ALA A 657 11.41 8.01 -1.12
N VAL A 658 11.50 7.40 0.06
CA VAL A 658 11.68 5.95 0.24
C VAL A 658 10.38 5.35 0.76
N LEU A 659 9.76 4.51 -0.07
CA LEU A 659 8.62 3.69 0.32
C LEU A 659 9.13 2.34 0.79
N ASP A 660 9.13 2.12 2.11
CA ASP A 660 9.43 0.83 2.72
C ASP A 660 8.12 0.03 2.86
N LEU A 661 8.00 -1.02 2.07
CA LEU A 661 6.79 -1.84 2.02
C LEU A 661 6.60 -2.67 3.30
N ASN A 662 7.69 -3.06 3.97
CA ASN A 662 7.62 -3.73 5.27
C ASN A 662 7.13 -2.76 6.34
N LYS A 663 7.58 -1.50 6.33
CA LYS A 663 7.10 -0.49 7.28
C LYS A 663 5.59 -0.23 7.12
N VAL A 664 5.08 -0.26 5.88
CA VAL A 664 3.64 -0.15 5.61
C VAL A 664 2.89 -1.38 6.09
N ALA A 665 3.37 -2.59 5.76
CA ALA A 665 2.76 -3.84 6.19
C ALA A 665 2.74 -3.98 7.73
N ASN A 666 3.83 -3.62 8.41
CA ASN A 666 3.94 -3.62 9.86
C ASN A 666 2.93 -2.67 10.53
N LYS A 667 2.69 -1.49 9.95
CA LYS A 667 1.66 -0.58 10.47
C LYS A 667 0.22 -1.11 10.35
N ILE A 668 -0.03 -2.00 9.38
CA ILE A 668 -1.38 -2.53 9.12
C ILE A 668 -1.62 -3.79 9.97
N ALA A 669 -0.66 -4.71 10.00
CA ALA A 669 -0.85 -6.04 10.57
C ALA A 669 0.43 -6.64 11.19
N ASP A 670 1.43 -5.80 11.52
CA ASP A 670 2.67 -6.19 12.22
C ASP A 670 3.36 -7.43 11.61
N PHE A 671 3.48 -7.46 10.27
CA PHE A 671 4.15 -8.53 9.53
C PHE A 671 5.07 -7.99 8.44
N ASP A 672 6.15 -8.73 8.18
CA ASP A 672 7.06 -8.47 7.06
C ASP A 672 6.59 -9.17 5.79
N LEU A 673 6.70 -8.48 4.65
CA LEU A 673 6.30 -9.06 3.37
C LEU A 673 7.21 -10.26 3.01
N PRO A 674 6.63 -11.35 2.49
CA PRO A 674 7.40 -12.48 2.02
C PRO A 674 8.31 -12.06 0.86
N THR A 675 9.48 -12.69 0.76
CA THR A 675 10.40 -12.44 -0.35
C THR A 675 9.83 -13.07 -1.62
N ILE A 676 9.29 -12.25 -2.51
CA ILE A 676 8.72 -12.71 -3.78
C ILE A 676 9.85 -12.77 -4.82
N THR A 677 10.09 -13.97 -5.34
CA THR A 677 11.08 -14.18 -6.40
C THR A 677 10.36 -14.64 -7.66
N VAL A 678 10.50 -13.86 -8.73
CA VAL A 678 9.99 -14.20 -10.06
C VAL A 678 11.02 -15.12 -10.71
N PRO A 679 10.64 -16.33 -11.15
CA PRO A 679 11.56 -17.24 -11.81
C PRO A 679 12.00 -16.70 -13.17
N GLU A 680 13.12 -17.21 -13.69
CA GLU A 680 13.61 -16.87 -15.03
C GLU A 680 12.48 -16.98 -16.07
N GLN A 681 12.38 -15.97 -16.94
CA GLN A 681 11.37 -15.91 -18.00
C GLN A 681 12.05 -15.80 -19.36
N THR A 682 11.54 -16.54 -20.33
CA THR A 682 11.86 -16.35 -21.74
C THR A 682 10.78 -15.51 -22.38
N ILE A 683 11.17 -14.41 -23.02
CA ILE A 683 10.29 -13.46 -23.68
C ILE A 683 10.55 -13.50 -25.19
N GLU A 684 9.54 -13.80 -25.98
CA GLU A 684 9.62 -13.75 -27.45
C GLU A 684 9.40 -12.31 -27.94
N ILE A 685 10.40 -11.76 -28.63
CA ILE A 685 10.30 -10.52 -29.40
C ILE A 685 9.90 -10.90 -30.83
N PRO A 686 8.73 -10.47 -31.33
CA PRO A 686 8.31 -10.75 -32.70
C PRO A 686 9.25 -10.08 -33.71
N SER A 687 9.32 -10.65 -34.92
CA SER A 687 10.07 -10.06 -36.05
C SER A 687 9.66 -8.61 -36.30
N ILE A 688 10.64 -7.72 -36.42
CA ILE A 688 10.46 -6.31 -36.75
C ILE A 688 10.98 -6.06 -38.16
N LYS A 689 10.18 -5.38 -38.98
CA LYS A 689 10.57 -4.91 -40.31
C LYS A 689 10.58 -3.39 -40.33
N LEU A 690 11.66 -2.80 -40.78
CA LEU A 690 11.84 -1.36 -40.94
C LEU A 690 12.20 -1.09 -42.39
N SER A 691 11.49 -0.17 -43.04
CA SER A 691 11.84 0.29 -44.39
C SER A 691 12.53 1.64 -44.28
N VAL A 692 13.78 1.73 -44.75
CA VAL A 692 14.55 2.96 -44.84
C VAL A 692 14.64 3.36 -46.31
N PRO A 693 14.11 4.52 -46.73
CA PRO A 693 14.20 4.94 -48.12
C PRO A 693 15.67 5.16 -48.53
N ALA A 694 16.05 4.58 -49.67
CA ALA A 694 17.35 4.69 -50.30
C ALA A 694 17.36 5.80 -51.36
N GLY A 695 16.72 6.91 -51.02
CA GLY A 695 16.49 8.02 -51.94
C GLY A 695 15.69 9.12 -51.29
N ILE A 696 15.77 10.31 -51.87
CA ILE A 696 14.95 11.44 -51.48
C ILE A 696 13.86 11.55 -52.52
N PHE A 697 12.62 11.36 -52.09
CA PHE A 697 11.47 11.79 -52.87
C PHE A 697 11.19 13.24 -52.51
N ILE A 698 11.44 14.13 -53.46
CA ILE A 698 10.95 15.49 -53.38
C ILE A 698 9.61 15.49 -54.10
N PRO A 699 8.48 15.42 -53.37
CA PRO A 699 7.19 15.55 -54.02
C PRO A 699 7.18 16.89 -54.75
N SER A 700 6.77 16.90 -56.01
CA SER A 700 6.41 18.17 -56.64
C SER A 700 5.30 18.81 -55.80
N PHE A 701 5.21 20.14 -55.82
CA PHE A 701 4.04 20.81 -55.23
C PHE A 701 2.79 20.14 -55.80
N GLY A 702 1.92 19.66 -54.90
CA GLY A 702 0.67 19.01 -55.30
C GLY A 702 -0.38 20.08 -55.56
N SER A 703 -1.31 20.24 -54.63
CA SER A 703 -2.20 21.40 -54.66
C SER A 703 -2.53 21.86 -53.26
N LEU A 704 -2.59 23.17 -53.05
CA LEU A 704 -3.05 23.78 -51.82
C LEU A 704 -4.40 24.43 -52.08
N THR A 705 -5.45 23.94 -51.42
CA THR A 705 -6.78 24.51 -51.49
C THR A 705 -7.15 25.09 -50.13
N ALA A 706 -7.55 26.35 -50.11
CA ALA A 706 -8.10 27.00 -48.94
C ALA A 706 -9.58 27.30 -49.18
N HIS A 707 -10.43 26.88 -48.25
CA HIS A 707 -11.83 27.24 -48.17
C HIS A 707 -12.05 28.12 -46.95
N PHE A 708 -12.82 29.20 -47.12
CA PHE A 708 -13.27 30.05 -46.02
C PHE A 708 -14.77 30.25 -46.18
N GLY A 709 -15.55 29.91 -45.16
CA GLY A 709 -17.00 30.04 -45.14
C GLY A 709 -17.43 30.91 -43.96
N VAL A 710 -18.32 31.86 -44.21
CA VAL A 710 -18.97 32.65 -43.15
C VAL A 710 -20.47 32.60 -43.38
N ALA A 711 -21.19 32.13 -42.37
CA ALA A 711 -22.63 32.02 -42.35
C ALA A 711 -23.20 32.77 -41.13
N SER A 712 -24.18 33.61 -41.39
CA SER A 712 -24.96 34.38 -40.43
C SER A 712 -26.36 34.60 -41.01
N PRO A 713 -27.35 35.07 -40.23
CA PRO A 713 -28.66 35.43 -40.75
C PRO A 713 -28.63 36.42 -41.93
N LEU A 714 -27.60 37.27 -42.03
CA LEU A 714 -27.49 38.32 -43.05
C LEU A 714 -26.61 37.93 -44.25
N TYR A 715 -25.58 37.12 -44.00
CA TYR A 715 -24.57 36.77 -44.97
C TYR A 715 -24.29 35.27 -44.93
N ASN A 716 -24.37 34.63 -46.09
CA ASN A 716 -23.89 33.27 -46.30
C ASN A 716 -22.99 33.27 -47.52
N THR A 717 -21.68 33.19 -47.29
CA THR A 717 -20.69 33.31 -48.35
C THR A 717 -19.55 32.34 -48.12
N THR A 718 -19.04 31.80 -49.23
CA THR A 718 -17.95 30.83 -49.25
C THR A 718 -16.95 31.30 -50.29
N TRP A 719 -15.70 31.45 -49.87
CA TRP A 719 -14.57 31.72 -50.73
C TRP A 719 -13.72 30.46 -50.84
N SER A 720 -13.24 30.18 -52.06
CA SER A 720 -12.24 29.16 -52.30
C SER A 720 -11.08 29.78 -53.08
N ALA A 721 -9.86 29.47 -52.64
CA ALA A 721 -8.63 29.79 -53.35
C ALA A 721 -7.84 28.49 -53.50
N GLY A 722 -7.34 28.24 -54.70
CA GLY A 722 -6.54 27.06 -55.00
C GLY A 722 -5.24 27.47 -55.67
N LEU A 723 -4.13 26.90 -55.21
CA LEU A 723 -2.84 26.90 -55.89
C LEU A 723 -2.60 25.46 -56.34
N LYS A 724 -2.42 25.25 -57.65
CA LYS A 724 -2.08 23.95 -58.24
C LYS A 724 -0.71 24.02 -58.87
#